data_AF-A0A928T392-F1
#
_entry.id   AF-A0A928T392-F1
#
_cell.length_a   1.000
_cell.length_b   1.000
_cell.length_c   1.000
_cell.angle_alpha   90.00
_cell.angle_beta   90.00
_cell.angle_gamma   90.00
#
_symmetry.space_group_name_H-M   'P 1'
#
loop_
_entity.id
_entity.type
_entity.pdbx_description
1 polymer ?
#
loop_
_entity_poly.entity_id
_entity_poly.type
_entity_poly.pdbx_seq_one_letter_code
_entity_poly.pdbx_strand_id
1 'polypeptide(L)'
;MRRFASWFCLAVSLYAGSALGALTDSEKAQIQGFVRTGEPKNAARIRALVARPDLSAEEAAEPLAAGFAAVPFDEKREKLAREILLGPGSVAARSELAPPMVTALLARASAALGSMPVSEVGAEAVKADKLAAEVVRVHRFVTDVIANAGRPPADGHDAAAGFRDDALKRAIEAYRAHFERHASVLKPGTRLSPSLVPVRAQAALAVVDLSRGLLQRHEVSALLGLSGQKKSMFERHGTLLEDGGTASEERLAQATRFLDKSPRAASGLSLWLLSKAPVRGLGSREARAGARVSLGSSAGAPSAAPLWPDDVEPSRPDRELAEVAYSAAWIVTRAAFKERPELAKTAALIASRATRAGAAGQLSGDLESSLLAPPGSTPAAAHGASAELFAAHALRLVLLDAPRALDLALARAIAGRDEPLASFVLAVSLLAATGGSADEVAVGRTDTTGGVSADQLTGVKLTNAAVSSFELDGKKLEVSLGSDGQIDKVLVDGAAPRLSKLPRVRLSPKPGDAWLVGSQRWDKLGGAPRGLAVDDGRFVLGAAEQSDGFDAVVTGETEKDPTIHARVLVKGRGGGLLVRGQPGEKSYDGIAVLLSIDPKPKATLILVDGKAKATELGPGVELGVAGPGGYLVVLSAKGQSVSATVDGKKLEAKLERGVGSGRSGLMVVGAGQIEVSGFGRGAPKAEKKKAEPEKKKPAVEKPPTPKKKP
;
A
#
# COMPACT_ATOMS: atom_id res chain seq x y z
N MET A 1 54.48 -0.50 80.56
CA MET A 1 53.15 -1.13 80.44
C MET A 1 52.03 -0.08 80.43
N ARG A 2 51.95 0.77 79.39
CA ARG A 2 50.83 1.69 79.11
C ARG A 2 50.91 2.01 77.61
N ARG A 3 50.25 1.20 76.77
CA ARG A 3 49.98 1.40 75.32
C ARG A 3 49.59 0.04 74.72
N PHE A 4 48.39 -0.47 75.02
CA PHE A 4 47.82 -1.60 74.26
C PHE A 4 46.29 -1.71 74.35
N ALA A 5 45.59 -0.68 74.87
CA ALA A 5 44.15 -0.75 75.14
C ALA A 5 43.30 0.25 74.34
N SER A 6 43.81 0.82 73.25
CA SER A 6 43.09 1.86 72.48
C SER A 6 42.85 1.51 71.00
N TRP A 7 43.26 0.32 70.54
CA TRP A 7 43.11 -0.09 69.13
C TRP A 7 42.02 -1.16 68.90
N PHE A 8 41.49 -1.78 69.96
CA PHE A 8 40.47 -2.83 69.80
C PHE A 8 39.02 -2.29 69.79
N CYS A 9 38.79 -1.08 70.31
CA CYS A 9 37.45 -0.47 70.32
C CYS A 9 37.12 0.35 69.06
N LEU A 10 38.08 0.60 68.16
CA LEU A 10 37.83 1.30 66.89
C LEU A 10 37.57 0.35 65.70
N ALA A 11 37.82 -0.95 65.86
CA ALA A 11 37.63 -1.95 64.81
C ALA A 11 36.25 -2.65 64.83
N VAL A 12 35.45 -2.45 65.89
CA VAL A 12 34.10 -3.06 66.03
C VAL A 12 32.98 -2.08 65.65
N SER A 13 33.27 -0.78 65.48
CA SER A 13 32.27 0.24 65.14
C SER A 13 32.04 0.45 63.63
N LEU A 14 32.71 -0.32 62.77
CA LEU A 14 32.55 -0.25 61.31
C LEU A 14 31.94 -1.52 60.68
N TYR A 15 31.45 -2.45 61.51
CA TYR A 15 30.59 -3.56 61.09
C TYR A 15 29.16 -3.37 61.62
N ALA A 16 28.60 -2.16 61.43
CA ALA A 16 27.15 -2.00 61.44
C ALA A 16 26.61 -2.56 60.13
N GLY A 17 26.55 -3.90 60.04
CA GLY A 17 25.71 -4.54 59.03
C GLY A 17 24.30 -4.01 59.19
N SER A 18 23.72 -3.46 58.13
CA SER A 18 22.30 -3.13 58.08
C SER A 18 21.50 -4.34 58.54
N ALA A 19 20.87 -4.25 59.71
CA ALA A 19 19.90 -5.25 60.14
C ALA A 19 18.73 -5.17 59.17
N LEU A 20 18.76 -6.03 58.14
CA LEU A 20 17.67 -6.19 57.20
C LEU A 20 16.49 -6.75 57.99
N GLY A 21 15.40 -5.99 58.02
CA GLY A 21 14.14 -6.46 58.57
C GLY A 21 13.50 -7.45 57.59
N ALA A 22 12.79 -8.44 58.11
CA ALA A 22 11.98 -9.34 57.30
C ALA A 22 10.50 -9.14 57.65
N LEU A 23 9.62 -9.27 56.65
CA LEU A 23 8.18 -9.34 56.90
C LEU A 23 7.84 -10.65 57.62
N THR A 24 7.06 -10.55 58.69
CA THR A 24 6.52 -11.71 59.40
C THR A 24 5.52 -12.48 58.53
N ASP A 25 5.31 -13.77 58.79
CA ASP A 25 4.33 -14.58 58.06
C ASP A 25 2.92 -13.99 58.14
N SER A 26 2.57 -13.35 59.27
CA SER A 26 1.29 -12.66 59.44
C SER A 26 1.17 -11.46 58.50
N GLU A 27 2.21 -10.63 58.39
CA GLU A 27 2.21 -9.48 57.46
C GLU A 27 2.16 -9.94 56.00
N LYS A 28 2.92 -10.99 55.64
CA LYS A 28 2.86 -11.60 54.31
C LYS A 28 1.44 -12.08 53.99
N ALA A 29 0.80 -12.78 54.92
CA ALA A 29 -0.59 -13.25 54.77
C ALA A 29 -1.60 -12.10 54.66
N GLN A 30 -1.40 -11.01 55.41
CA GLN A 30 -2.25 -9.81 55.32
C GLN A 30 -2.16 -9.16 53.93
N ILE A 31 -0.94 -8.98 53.40
CA ILE A 31 -0.74 -8.42 52.06
C ILE A 31 -1.45 -9.27 51.01
N GLN A 32 -1.25 -10.60 51.05
CA GLN A 32 -1.93 -11.53 50.14
C GLN A 32 -3.45 -11.47 50.28
N GLY A 33 -3.97 -11.40 51.50
CA GLY A 33 -5.39 -11.22 51.78
C GLY A 33 -5.94 -9.93 51.17
N PHE A 34 -5.24 -8.81 51.33
CA PHE A 34 -5.66 -7.53 50.74
C PHE A 34 -5.64 -7.56 49.21
N VAL A 35 -4.62 -8.14 48.58
CA VAL A 35 -4.57 -8.34 47.11
C VAL A 35 -5.73 -9.22 46.65
N ARG A 36 -6.05 -10.29 47.39
CA ARG A 36 -7.18 -11.17 47.09
C ARG A 36 -8.51 -10.44 47.14
N THR A 37 -8.73 -9.53 48.07
CA THR A 37 -9.96 -8.72 48.11
C THR A 37 -10.03 -7.67 47.00
N GLY A 38 -8.89 -7.11 46.57
CA GLY A 38 -8.82 -6.10 45.52
C GLY A 38 -9.40 -4.74 45.92
N GLU A 39 -9.61 -4.47 47.22
CA GLU A 39 -10.24 -3.23 47.68
C GLU A 39 -9.23 -2.06 47.79
N PRO A 40 -9.42 -0.94 47.07
CA PRO A 40 -8.46 0.18 47.06
C PRO A 40 -8.16 0.78 48.44
N LYS A 41 -9.11 0.73 49.40
CA LYS A 41 -8.90 1.21 50.78
C LYS A 41 -7.76 0.52 51.51
N ASN A 42 -7.38 -0.69 51.09
CA ASN A 42 -6.27 -1.45 51.69
C ASN A 42 -4.89 -1.02 51.16
N ALA A 43 -4.83 -0.19 50.10
CA ALA A 43 -3.58 0.22 49.47
C ALA A 43 -2.61 0.93 50.42
N ALA A 44 -3.10 1.81 51.30
CA ALA A 44 -2.26 2.51 52.27
C ALA A 44 -1.59 1.54 53.26
N ARG A 45 -2.30 0.48 53.67
CA ARG A 45 -1.75 -0.56 54.56
C ARG A 45 -0.70 -1.41 53.85
N ILE A 46 -0.97 -1.82 52.62
CA ILE A 46 0.02 -2.54 51.79
C ILE A 46 1.28 -1.69 51.62
N ARG A 47 1.13 -0.40 51.29
CA ARG A 47 2.27 0.52 51.18
C ARG A 47 3.08 0.61 52.46
N ALA A 48 2.42 0.77 53.60
CA ALA A 48 3.10 0.88 54.89
C ALA A 48 3.91 -0.38 55.24
N LEU A 49 3.48 -1.56 54.79
CA LEU A 49 4.19 -2.82 54.99
C LEU A 49 5.33 -3.01 53.98
N VAL A 50 5.11 -2.67 52.71
CA VAL A 50 6.05 -3.00 51.62
C VAL A 50 7.11 -1.92 51.39
N ALA A 51 6.80 -0.64 51.64
CA ALA A 51 7.72 0.48 51.43
C ALA A 51 8.61 0.78 52.64
N ARG A 52 8.82 -0.22 53.53
CA ARG A 52 9.66 -0.04 54.70
C ARG A 52 11.14 0.03 54.28
N PRO A 53 11.94 0.97 54.81
CA PRO A 53 13.32 1.17 54.39
C PRO A 53 14.29 0.06 54.84
N ASP A 54 13.87 -0.78 55.78
CA ASP A 54 14.66 -1.90 56.30
C ASP A 54 14.46 -3.21 55.52
N LEU A 55 13.50 -3.28 54.60
CA LEU A 55 13.27 -4.44 53.74
C LEU A 55 14.20 -4.40 52.53
N SER A 56 14.72 -5.56 52.14
CA SER A 56 15.30 -5.71 50.81
C SER A 56 14.22 -5.62 49.71
N ALA A 57 14.65 -5.31 48.48
CA ALA A 57 13.73 -5.27 47.34
C ALA A 57 13.03 -6.61 47.09
N GLU A 58 13.70 -7.73 47.41
CA GLU A 58 13.18 -9.08 47.28
C GLU A 58 12.12 -9.39 48.34
N GLU A 59 12.38 -9.05 49.61
CA GLU A 59 11.43 -9.22 50.71
C GLU A 59 10.17 -8.37 50.54
N ALA A 60 10.31 -7.17 49.97
CA ALA A 60 9.17 -6.31 49.61
C ALA A 60 8.34 -6.90 48.44
N ALA A 61 8.99 -7.54 47.47
CA ALA A 61 8.34 -8.08 46.27
C ALA A 61 7.62 -9.41 46.53
N GLU A 62 8.20 -10.29 47.35
CA GLU A 62 7.71 -11.67 47.58
C GLU A 62 6.23 -11.76 47.94
N PRO A 63 5.70 -11.06 48.98
CA PRO A 63 4.29 -11.19 49.36
C PRO A 63 3.33 -10.60 48.33
N LEU A 64 3.74 -9.53 47.62
CA LEU A 64 2.97 -8.99 46.52
C LEU A 64 2.91 -9.97 45.34
N ALA A 65 4.05 -10.56 44.98
CA ALA A 65 4.14 -11.53 43.90
C ALA A 65 3.30 -12.77 44.17
N ALA A 66 3.37 -13.33 45.39
CA ALA A 66 2.52 -14.44 45.80
C ALA A 66 1.02 -14.06 45.76
N GLY A 67 0.67 -12.87 46.26
CA GLY A 67 -0.70 -12.39 46.28
C GLY A 67 -1.29 -12.19 44.88
N PHE A 68 -0.57 -11.49 44.00
CA PHE A 68 -1.03 -11.24 42.63
C PHE A 68 -1.01 -12.50 41.77
N ALA A 69 -0.02 -13.38 41.90
CA ALA A 69 0.03 -14.62 41.10
C ALA A 69 -1.21 -15.51 41.31
N ALA A 70 -1.74 -15.54 42.53
CA ALA A 70 -2.87 -16.37 42.93
C ALA A 70 -4.25 -15.88 42.42
N VAL A 71 -4.37 -14.65 41.93
CA VAL A 71 -5.67 -14.07 41.52
C VAL A 71 -5.62 -13.42 40.14
N PRO A 72 -6.72 -13.40 39.37
CA PRO A 72 -6.78 -12.67 38.12
C PRO A 72 -6.54 -11.17 38.30
N PHE A 73 -5.74 -10.58 37.40
CA PHE A 73 -5.54 -9.14 37.30
C PHE A 73 -6.70 -8.49 36.54
N ASP A 74 -7.82 -8.30 37.23
CA ASP A 74 -9.01 -7.62 36.74
C ASP A 74 -9.03 -6.12 37.09
N GLU A 75 -10.10 -5.41 36.73
CA GLU A 75 -10.23 -3.98 37.00
C GLU A 75 -10.14 -3.61 38.48
N LYS A 76 -10.59 -4.50 39.39
CA LYS A 76 -10.49 -4.26 40.84
C LYS A 76 -9.03 -4.29 41.27
N ARG A 77 -8.28 -5.29 40.83
CA ARG A 77 -6.86 -5.46 41.17
C ARG A 77 -5.99 -4.42 40.49
N GLU A 78 -6.36 -4.00 39.28
CA GLU A 78 -5.73 -2.86 38.59
C GLU A 78 -5.92 -1.56 39.37
N LYS A 79 -7.14 -1.29 39.86
CA LYS A 79 -7.44 -0.11 40.69
C LYS A 79 -6.67 -0.15 42.01
N LEU A 80 -6.60 -1.31 42.67
CA LEU A 80 -5.79 -1.50 43.88
C LEU A 80 -4.31 -1.24 43.59
N ALA A 81 -3.73 -1.84 42.55
CA ALA A 81 -2.33 -1.64 42.17
C ALA A 81 -2.03 -0.16 41.87
N ARG A 82 -2.95 0.53 41.18
CA ARG A 82 -2.86 1.97 40.92
C ARG A 82 -2.89 2.77 42.22
N GLU A 83 -3.76 2.44 43.17
CA GLU A 83 -3.86 3.13 44.45
C GLU A 83 -2.63 2.89 45.33
N ILE A 84 -2.01 1.70 45.25
CA ILE A 84 -0.73 1.40 45.91
C ILE A 84 0.36 2.30 45.33
N LEU A 85 0.46 2.45 44.01
CA LEU A 85 1.54 3.25 43.39
C LEU A 85 1.28 4.76 43.40
N LEU A 86 0.06 5.20 43.13
CA LEU A 86 -0.27 6.60 42.82
C LEU A 86 -1.26 7.25 43.82
N GLY A 87 -1.73 6.51 44.82
CA GLY A 87 -2.67 7.02 45.82
C GLY A 87 -2.08 8.11 46.72
N PRO A 88 -2.91 8.78 47.54
CA PRO A 88 -2.46 9.85 48.45
C PRO A 88 -1.31 9.41 49.35
N GLY A 89 -0.26 10.21 49.43
CA GLY A 89 0.95 9.92 50.21
C GLY A 89 1.89 8.88 49.58
N SER A 90 1.68 8.46 48.33
CA SER A 90 2.57 7.48 47.68
C SER A 90 3.85 8.10 47.13
N VAL A 91 3.89 9.42 46.91
CA VAL A 91 4.96 10.13 46.19
C VAL A 91 6.35 9.76 46.69
N ALA A 92 6.58 9.76 48.00
CA ALA A 92 7.88 9.45 48.59
C ALA A 92 8.28 7.96 48.45
N ALA A 93 7.30 7.06 48.30
CA ALA A 93 7.51 5.61 48.24
C ALA A 93 7.45 5.03 46.82
N ARG A 94 7.07 5.82 45.81
CA ARG A 94 6.84 5.35 44.42
C ARG A 94 8.04 4.60 43.84
N SER A 95 9.24 5.12 44.05
CA SER A 95 10.46 4.51 43.52
C SER A 95 10.82 3.20 44.23
N GLU A 96 10.54 3.09 45.53
CA GLU A 96 10.76 1.83 46.27
C GLU A 96 9.68 0.79 45.96
N LEU A 97 8.45 1.23 45.64
CA LEU A 97 7.31 0.35 45.33
C LEU A 97 7.24 -0.09 43.87
N ALA A 98 7.84 0.66 42.93
CA ALA A 98 7.74 0.33 41.51
C ALA A 98 8.40 -1.02 41.15
N PRO A 99 9.66 -1.31 41.53
CA PRO A 99 10.27 -2.61 41.28
C PRO A 99 9.47 -3.81 41.85
N PRO A 100 9.08 -3.83 43.14
CA PRO A 100 8.34 -4.97 43.69
C PRO A 100 6.94 -5.11 43.07
N MET A 101 6.28 -4.00 42.70
CA MET A 101 5.01 -4.07 41.97
C MET A 101 5.19 -4.67 40.57
N VAL A 102 6.23 -4.26 39.81
CA VAL A 102 6.53 -4.85 38.50
C VAL A 102 6.82 -6.34 38.64
N THR A 103 7.65 -6.75 39.60
CA THR A 103 7.92 -8.17 39.88
C THR A 103 6.64 -8.95 40.18
N ALA A 104 5.73 -8.38 40.98
CA ALA A 104 4.48 -9.02 41.33
C ALA A 104 3.52 -9.18 40.14
N LEU A 105 3.44 -8.15 39.31
CA LEU A 105 2.69 -8.17 38.05
C LEU A 105 3.26 -9.20 37.08
N LEU A 106 4.58 -9.27 36.91
CA LEU A 106 5.24 -10.27 36.07
C LEU A 106 5.09 -11.70 36.60
N ALA A 107 4.99 -11.88 37.93
CA ALA A 107 4.65 -13.18 38.52
C ALA A 107 3.23 -13.61 38.11
N ARG A 108 2.26 -12.68 38.10
CA ARG A 108 0.91 -12.98 37.62
C ARG A 108 0.88 -13.26 36.11
N ALA A 109 1.58 -12.47 35.30
CA ALA A 109 1.72 -12.74 33.88
C ALA A 109 2.30 -14.14 33.62
N SER A 110 3.33 -14.52 34.38
CA SER A 110 3.94 -15.85 34.32
C SER A 110 2.96 -16.97 34.67
N ALA A 111 2.17 -16.81 35.73
CA ALA A 111 1.16 -17.79 36.14
C ALA A 111 0.05 -17.94 35.08
N ALA A 112 -0.38 -16.83 34.47
CA ALA A 112 -1.37 -16.83 33.40
C ALA A 112 -0.83 -17.52 32.13
N LEU A 113 0.41 -17.20 31.71
CA LEU A 113 1.10 -17.85 30.58
C LEU A 113 1.26 -19.36 30.81
N GLY A 114 1.69 -19.77 32.00
CA GLY A 114 1.81 -21.19 32.35
C GLY A 114 0.47 -21.95 32.43
N SER A 115 -0.65 -21.22 32.52
CA SER A 115 -2.01 -21.78 32.56
C SER A 115 -2.74 -21.74 31.21
N MET A 116 -2.08 -21.23 30.15
CA MET A 116 -2.71 -21.15 28.83
C MET A 116 -2.88 -22.54 28.22
N PRO A 117 -4.07 -22.87 27.70
CA PRO A 117 -4.29 -24.14 27.03
C PRO A 117 -3.54 -24.17 25.69
N VAL A 118 -3.17 -25.38 25.27
CA VAL A 118 -2.46 -25.63 24.00
C VAL A 118 -3.44 -25.68 22.81
N SER A 119 -4.72 -25.99 23.04
CA SER A 119 -5.73 -26.07 21.99
C SER A 119 -6.28 -24.71 21.58
N GLU A 120 -6.40 -24.49 20.27
CA GLU A 120 -6.95 -23.28 19.65
C GLU A 120 -8.44 -23.41 19.27
N VAL A 121 -9.16 -24.43 19.78
CA VAL A 121 -10.55 -24.72 19.37
C VAL A 121 -11.51 -24.73 20.57
N GLY A 122 -12.72 -24.19 20.37
CA GLY A 122 -13.83 -24.30 21.32
C GLY A 122 -13.64 -23.50 22.61
N ALA A 123 -14.08 -24.07 23.74
CA ALA A 123 -14.04 -23.39 25.05
C ALA A 123 -12.60 -23.09 25.53
N GLU A 124 -11.62 -23.88 25.11
CA GLU A 124 -10.21 -23.67 25.45
C GLU A 124 -9.64 -22.43 24.75
N ALA A 125 -10.02 -22.18 23.49
CA ALA A 125 -9.64 -20.96 22.77
C ALA A 125 -10.16 -19.70 23.49
N VAL A 126 -11.41 -19.71 23.95
CA VAL A 126 -12.00 -18.60 24.71
C VAL A 126 -11.26 -18.38 26.03
N LYS A 127 -10.81 -19.45 26.69
CA LYS A 127 -9.99 -19.35 27.90
C LYS A 127 -8.60 -18.78 27.60
N ALA A 128 -7.95 -19.21 26.52
CA ALA A 128 -6.67 -18.67 26.07
C ALA A 128 -6.78 -17.16 25.79
N ASP A 129 -7.83 -16.73 25.07
CA ASP A 129 -8.06 -15.32 24.75
C ASP A 129 -8.25 -14.46 26.02
N LYS A 130 -8.99 -14.98 27.01
CA LYS A 130 -9.17 -14.29 28.31
C LYS A 130 -7.85 -14.15 29.06
N LEU A 131 -7.06 -15.21 29.13
CA LEU A 131 -5.74 -15.18 29.77
C LEU A 131 -4.79 -14.24 29.02
N ALA A 132 -4.80 -14.26 27.68
CA ALA A 132 -3.97 -13.37 26.87
C ALA A 132 -4.36 -11.90 27.09
N ALA A 133 -5.66 -11.59 27.12
CA ALA A 133 -6.15 -10.24 27.44
C ALA A 133 -5.74 -9.78 28.85
N GLU A 134 -5.73 -10.70 29.82
CA GLU A 134 -5.24 -10.43 31.17
C GLU A 134 -3.74 -10.10 31.17
N VAL A 135 -2.92 -10.89 30.49
CA VAL A 135 -1.47 -10.65 30.39
C VAL A 135 -1.18 -9.32 29.67
N VAL A 136 -1.91 -9.00 28.59
CA VAL A 136 -1.83 -7.68 27.93
C VAL A 136 -2.16 -6.57 28.92
N ARG A 137 -3.22 -6.72 29.74
CA ARG A 137 -3.58 -5.73 30.77
C ARG A 137 -2.47 -5.52 31.78
N VAL A 138 -1.80 -6.58 32.21
CA VAL A 138 -0.65 -6.51 33.14
C VAL A 138 0.48 -5.67 32.54
N HIS A 139 0.96 -6.00 31.34
CA HIS A 139 2.05 -5.24 30.71
C HIS A 139 1.65 -3.81 30.35
N ARG A 140 0.39 -3.61 29.95
CA ARG A 140 -0.16 -2.28 29.69
C ARG A 140 -0.22 -1.44 30.97
N PHE A 141 -0.56 -2.02 32.12
CA PHE A 141 -0.50 -1.30 33.39
C PHE A 141 0.92 -0.76 33.66
N VAL A 142 1.95 -1.58 33.46
CA VAL A 142 3.33 -1.11 33.60
C VAL A 142 3.64 0.02 32.62
N THR A 143 3.18 -0.11 31.38
CA THR A 143 3.37 0.91 30.33
C THR A 143 2.70 2.24 30.70
N ASP A 144 1.41 2.21 31.05
CA ASP A 144 0.57 3.39 31.25
C ASP A 144 0.79 4.04 32.63
N VAL A 145 1.10 3.25 33.66
CA VAL A 145 1.12 3.71 35.07
C VAL A 145 2.53 3.94 35.61
N ILE A 146 3.54 3.28 35.03
CA ILE A 146 4.94 3.38 35.50
C ILE A 146 5.80 4.04 34.42
N ALA A 147 5.93 3.42 33.24
CA ALA A 147 6.83 3.89 32.20
C ALA A 147 6.43 5.27 31.63
N ASN A 148 5.13 5.48 31.42
CA ASN A 148 4.57 6.70 30.84
C ASN A 148 3.80 7.55 31.87
N ALA A 149 4.13 7.40 33.15
CA ALA A 149 3.50 8.19 34.20
C ALA A 149 3.73 9.69 34.01
N GLY A 150 2.72 10.51 34.32
CA GLY A 150 2.81 11.97 34.21
C GLY A 150 2.75 12.47 32.77
N ARG A 151 3.68 13.37 32.42
CA ARG A 151 3.86 13.97 31.09
C ARG A 151 5.29 13.72 30.59
N PRO A 152 5.65 12.47 30.27
CA PRO A 152 7.01 12.14 29.92
C PRO A 152 7.44 12.88 28.63
N PRO A 153 8.70 13.37 28.55
CA PRO A 153 9.25 13.88 27.31
C PRO A 153 9.43 12.74 26.28
N ALA A 154 9.79 13.07 25.03
CA ALA A 154 9.99 12.05 23.99
C ALA A 154 11.05 11.01 24.38
N ASP A 155 12.18 11.47 24.94
CA ASP A 155 13.39 10.67 25.19
C ASP A 155 13.66 10.38 26.68
N GLY A 156 12.64 10.37 27.53
CA GLY A 156 12.84 10.10 28.96
C GLY A 156 11.56 9.92 29.76
N HIS A 157 11.69 9.96 31.08
CA HIS A 157 10.56 9.85 32.02
C HIS A 157 10.21 11.21 32.63
N ASP A 158 8.98 11.37 33.11
CA ASP A 158 8.57 12.56 33.84
C ASP A 158 9.13 12.51 35.27
N ALA A 159 10.07 13.39 35.59
CA ALA A 159 10.62 13.50 36.95
C ALA A 159 9.53 13.80 38.00
N ALA A 160 8.46 14.51 37.63
CA ALA A 160 7.35 14.82 38.53
C ALA A 160 6.47 13.59 38.83
N ALA A 161 6.59 12.50 38.07
CA ALA A 161 5.90 11.26 38.35
C ALA A 161 6.43 10.54 39.61
N GLY A 162 7.64 10.88 40.08
CA GLY A 162 8.21 10.33 41.32
C GLY A 162 8.81 8.93 41.17
N PHE A 163 9.10 8.50 39.94
CA PHE A 163 9.86 7.27 39.64
C PHE A 163 11.29 7.65 39.30
N ARG A 164 12.25 7.25 40.14
CA ARG A 164 13.68 7.45 39.90
C ARG A 164 14.21 6.43 38.88
N ASP A 165 15.28 6.82 38.19
CA ASP A 165 15.93 6.00 37.17
C ASP A 165 16.43 4.64 37.70
N ASP A 166 16.91 4.57 38.95
CA ASP A 166 17.36 3.33 39.57
C ASP A 166 16.21 2.32 39.76
N ALA A 167 15.03 2.80 40.13
CA ALA A 167 13.82 1.99 40.24
C ALA A 167 13.37 1.45 38.88
N LEU A 168 13.40 2.29 37.84
CA LEU A 168 13.06 1.90 36.48
C LEU A 168 14.06 0.87 35.93
N LYS A 169 15.37 1.04 36.18
CA LYS A 169 16.40 0.04 35.82
C LYS A 169 16.16 -1.31 36.49
N ARG A 170 15.78 -1.34 37.77
CA ARG A 170 15.40 -2.61 38.44
C ARG A 170 14.16 -3.24 37.82
N ALA A 171 13.17 -2.45 37.39
CA ALA A 171 12.01 -2.96 36.66
C ALA A 171 12.41 -3.56 35.29
N ILE A 172 13.36 -2.94 34.57
CA ILE A 172 13.90 -3.48 33.32
C ILE A 172 14.59 -4.84 33.57
N GLU A 173 15.37 -4.99 34.65
CA GLU A 173 16.00 -6.27 35.00
C GLU A 173 14.97 -7.37 35.35
N ALA A 174 13.87 -7.00 36.01
CA ALA A 174 12.76 -7.94 36.24
C ALA A 174 12.12 -8.40 34.91
N TYR A 175 11.98 -7.49 33.93
CA TYR A 175 11.55 -7.85 32.58
C TYR A 175 12.56 -8.72 31.85
N ARG A 176 13.87 -8.48 31.98
CA ARG A 176 14.92 -9.32 31.39
C ARG A 176 14.76 -10.77 31.86
N ALA A 177 14.64 -10.99 33.18
CA ALA A 177 14.40 -12.32 33.74
C ALA A 177 13.08 -12.95 33.26
N HIS A 178 12.03 -12.14 33.08
CA HIS A 178 10.74 -12.60 32.57
C HIS A 178 10.80 -13.04 31.10
N PHE A 179 11.50 -12.29 30.24
CA PHE A 179 11.73 -12.64 28.84
C PHE A 179 12.56 -13.92 28.69
N GLU A 180 13.58 -14.13 29.54
CA GLU A 180 14.35 -15.38 29.53
C GLU A 180 13.50 -16.59 29.95
N ARG A 181 12.70 -16.44 31.01
CA ARG A 181 11.84 -17.52 31.51
C ARG A 181 10.77 -17.95 30.50
N HIS A 182 10.22 -17.00 29.74
CA HIS A 182 9.14 -17.23 28.77
C HIS A 182 9.58 -17.00 27.33
N ALA A 183 10.82 -17.36 27.01
CA ALA A 183 11.43 -17.11 25.70
C ALA A 183 10.57 -17.61 24.53
N SER A 184 9.90 -18.77 24.66
CA SER A 184 9.02 -19.33 23.63
C SER A 184 7.82 -18.45 23.28
N VAL A 185 7.37 -17.60 24.21
CA VAL A 185 6.23 -16.70 23.99
C VAL A 185 6.70 -15.28 23.74
N LEU A 186 7.68 -14.79 24.50
CA LEU A 186 8.04 -13.37 24.53
C LEU A 186 9.21 -13.00 23.61
N LYS A 187 10.10 -13.94 23.27
CA LYS A 187 11.19 -13.64 22.32
C LYS A 187 10.69 -13.74 20.87
N PRO A 188 11.19 -12.90 19.96
CA PRO A 188 10.93 -13.02 18.53
C PRO A 188 11.43 -14.35 17.97
N GLY A 189 10.85 -14.77 16.85
CA GLY A 189 11.30 -15.95 16.10
C GLY A 189 10.52 -17.23 16.41
N THR A 190 9.80 -17.28 17.53
CA THR A 190 8.82 -18.35 17.77
C THR A 190 7.48 -17.99 17.16
N ARG A 191 6.92 -18.92 16.38
CA ARG A 191 5.58 -18.81 15.80
C ARG A 191 4.53 -18.82 16.91
N LEU A 192 3.62 -17.86 16.88
CA LEU A 192 2.54 -17.71 17.87
C LEU A 192 1.15 -17.89 17.26
N SER A 193 0.23 -18.30 18.14
CA SER A 193 -1.19 -18.14 17.90
C SER A 193 -1.55 -16.64 17.80
N PRO A 194 -2.58 -16.25 17.02
CA PRO A 194 -2.97 -14.85 16.90
C PRO A 194 -3.31 -14.17 18.24
N SER A 195 -3.78 -14.92 19.24
CA SER A 195 -4.13 -14.41 20.57
C SER A 195 -2.91 -14.06 21.43
N LEU A 196 -1.77 -14.73 21.19
CA LEU A 196 -0.51 -14.47 21.89
C LEU A 196 0.32 -13.34 21.27
N VAL A 197 0.08 -12.98 20.01
CA VAL A 197 0.82 -11.89 19.36
C VAL A 197 0.69 -10.55 20.10
N PRO A 198 -0.51 -10.10 20.53
CA PRO A 198 -0.67 -8.91 21.37
C PRO A 198 0.08 -8.97 22.70
N VAL A 199 0.22 -10.16 23.30
CA VAL A 199 0.95 -10.37 24.56
C VAL A 199 2.43 -10.02 24.37
N ARG A 200 3.07 -10.64 23.36
CA ARG A 200 4.47 -10.36 23.02
C ARG A 200 4.67 -8.89 22.68
N ALA A 201 3.79 -8.32 21.85
CA ALA A 201 3.87 -6.92 21.45
C ALA A 201 3.76 -5.95 22.64
N GLN A 202 2.83 -6.18 23.57
CA GLN A 202 2.67 -5.31 24.75
C GLN A 202 3.84 -5.46 25.73
N ALA A 203 4.34 -6.67 25.95
CA ALA A 203 5.51 -6.90 26.80
C ALA A 203 6.74 -6.18 26.26
N ALA A 204 6.97 -6.24 24.94
CA ALA A 204 8.06 -5.52 24.29
C ALA A 204 7.88 -4.00 24.39
N LEU A 205 6.67 -3.48 24.16
CA LEU A 205 6.35 -2.05 24.34
C LEU A 205 6.62 -1.57 25.76
N ALA A 206 6.27 -2.36 26.78
CA ALA A 206 6.53 -2.01 28.18
C ALA A 206 8.04 -1.85 28.44
N VAL A 207 8.88 -2.74 27.90
CA VAL A 207 10.34 -2.64 28.02
C VAL A 207 10.87 -1.42 27.26
N VAL A 208 10.40 -1.18 26.03
CA VAL A 208 10.81 -0.01 25.24
C VAL A 208 10.51 1.28 26.00
N ASP A 209 9.29 1.44 26.49
CA ASP A 209 8.89 2.65 27.19
C ASP A 209 9.56 2.79 28.55
N LEU A 210 9.83 1.70 29.28
CA LEU A 210 10.62 1.71 30.53
C LEU A 210 12.09 2.10 30.28
N SER A 211 12.63 1.83 29.10
CA SER A 211 14.05 2.00 28.80
C SER A 211 14.38 3.38 28.23
N ARG A 212 13.38 4.21 27.90
CA ARG A 212 13.58 5.51 27.26
C ARG A 212 14.43 6.43 28.12
N GLY A 213 15.55 6.91 27.56
CA GLY A 213 16.51 7.76 28.26
C GLY A 213 17.42 7.02 29.26
N LEU A 214 17.19 5.72 29.49
CA LEU A 214 17.97 4.90 30.42
C LEU A 214 18.92 3.93 29.70
N LEU A 215 18.48 3.37 28.57
CA LEU A 215 19.25 2.45 27.75
C LEU A 215 19.25 2.93 26.29
N GLN A 216 20.33 2.62 25.58
CA GLN A 216 20.41 2.84 24.15
C GLN A 216 19.55 1.81 23.39
N ARG A 217 19.09 2.18 22.19
CA ARG A 217 18.23 1.28 21.38
C ARG A 217 18.86 -0.08 21.10
N HIS A 218 20.17 -0.15 20.93
CA HIS A 218 20.87 -1.42 20.70
C HIS A 218 20.91 -2.33 21.94
N GLU A 219 20.89 -1.77 23.15
CA GLU A 219 20.79 -2.53 24.39
C GLU A 219 19.37 -3.08 24.57
N VAL A 220 18.37 -2.26 24.25
CA VAL A 220 16.95 -2.68 24.28
C VAL A 220 16.68 -3.74 23.22
N SER A 221 17.23 -3.60 22.01
CA SER A 221 17.09 -4.61 20.95
C SER A 221 17.70 -5.96 21.36
N ALA A 222 18.85 -5.93 22.04
CA ALA A 222 19.50 -7.12 22.58
C ALA A 222 18.68 -7.77 23.71
N LEU A 223 18.15 -6.97 24.65
CA LEU A 223 17.28 -7.45 25.73
C LEU A 223 16.04 -8.15 25.18
N LEU A 224 15.39 -7.55 24.18
CA LEU A 224 14.21 -8.11 23.53
C LEU A 224 14.53 -9.30 22.61
N GLY A 225 15.80 -9.60 22.35
CA GLY A 225 16.22 -10.65 21.43
C GLY A 225 15.84 -10.37 19.97
N LEU A 226 15.80 -9.09 19.57
CA LEU A 226 15.51 -8.72 18.18
C LEU A 226 16.68 -9.10 17.28
N SER A 227 16.38 -9.62 16.09
CA SER A 227 17.35 -9.92 15.04
C SER A 227 16.86 -9.44 13.67
N GLY A 228 17.73 -9.50 12.66
CA GLY A 228 17.38 -9.23 11.26
C GLY A 228 16.67 -7.89 11.04
N GLN A 229 15.57 -7.93 10.27
CA GLN A 229 14.76 -6.76 9.97
C GLN A 229 14.08 -6.15 11.20
N LYS A 230 13.69 -6.96 12.19
CA LYS A 230 13.08 -6.45 13.42
C LYS A 230 14.06 -5.59 14.22
N LYS A 231 15.31 -6.05 14.35
CA LYS A 231 16.40 -5.28 14.98
C LYS A 231 16.69 -4.00 14.21
N SER A 232 16.88 -4.12 12.89
CA SER A 232 17.19 -2.99 12.02
C SER A 232 16.12 -1.91 12.05
N MET A 233 14.84 -2.28 12.03
CA MET A 233 13.72 -1.35 12.10
C MET A 233 13.69 -0.62 13.46
N PHE A 234 13.85 -1.37 14.56
CA PHE A 234 13.82 -0.81 15.91
C PHE A 234 15.02 0.11 16.20
N GLU A 235 16.23 -0.27 15.80
CA GLU A 235 17.41 0.57 16.06
C GLU A 235 17.38 1.86 15.23
N ARG A 236 17.02 1.78 13.94
CA ARG A 236 16.94 2.95 13.05
C ARG A 236 15.82 3.90 13.45
N HIS A 237 14.60 3.39 13.63
CA HIS A 237 13.40 4.23 13.77
C HIS A 237 12.80 4.21 15.18
N GLY A 238 13.15 3.25 16.03
CA GLY A 238 12.46 3.04 17.31
C GLY A 238 11.16 2.23 17.20
N THR A 239 10.84 1.74 15.99
CA THR A 239 9.60 0.98 15.72
C THR A 239 9.79 -0.51 15.97
N LEU A 240 8.97 -1.08 16.87
CA LEU A 240 8.87 -2.52 17.02
C LEU A 240 8.08 -3.13 15.85
N LEU A 241 8.61 -4.21 15.29
CA LEU A 241 7.98 -4.99 14.24
C LEU A 241 7.57 -6.37 14.78
N GLU A 242 6.27 -6.66 14.78
CA GLU A 242 5.74 -7.94 15.25
C GLU A 242 4.84 -8.59 14.20
N ASP A 243 5.13 -9.84 13.85
CA ASP A 243 4.51 -10.61 12.76
C ASP A 243 3.99 -11.98 13.23
N GLY A 244 4.03 -12.25 14.53
CA GLY A 244 3.72 -13.55 15.11
C GLY A 244 4.77 -14.63 14.83
N GLY A 245 5.96 -14.28 14.34
CA GLY A 245 7.00 -15.24 13.96
C GLY A 245 6.61 -16.09 12.75
N THR A 246 5.90 -15.50 11.78
CA THR A 246 5.39 -16.22 10.61
C THR A 246 6.11 -15.85 9.32
N ALA A 247 6.64 -14.62 9.21
CA ALA A 247 7.27 -14.10 8.02
C ALA A 247 8.74 -14.53 7.90
N SER A 248 9.21 -14.71 6.67
CA SER A 248 10.65 -14.82 6.39
C SER A 248 11.33 -13.44 6.47
N GLU A 249 12.65 -13.41 6.61
CA GLU A 249 13.42 -12.16 6.61
C GLU A 249 13.29 -11.38 5.30
N GLU A 250 13.18 -12.06 4.16
CA GLU A 250 12.96 -11.41 2.85
C GLU A 250 11.59 -10.73 2.80
N ARG A 251 10.56 -11.37 3.35
CA ARG A 251 9.20 -10.81 3.41
C ARG A 251 9.12 -9.64 4.38
N LEU A 252 9.78 -9.73 5.53
CA LEU A 252 9.93 -8.59 6.43
C LEU A 252 10.69 -7.44 5.78
N ALA A 253 11.74 -7.73 5.01
CA ALA A 253 12.49 -6.70 4.28
C ALA A 253 11.65 -6.02 3.19
N GLN A 254 10.80 -6.78 2.49
CA GLN A 254 9.83 -6.20 1.54
C GLN A 254 8.80 -5.31 2.25
N ALA A 255 8.30 -5.73 3.41
CA ALA A 255 7.35 -4.95 4.20
C ALA A 255 7.97 -3.66 4.75
N THR A 256 9.15 -3.74 5.38
CA THR A 256 9.83 -2.58 6.00
C THR A 256 10.24 -1.53 4.97
N ARG A 257 10.53 -1.94 3.73
CA ARG A 257 10.80 -1.00 2.62
C ARG A 257 9.70 0.02 2.40
N PHE A 258 8.43 -0.28 2.69
CA PHE A 258 7.37 0.71 2.53
C PHE A 258 7.47 1.85 3.55
N LEU A 259 7.81 1.56 4.80
CA LEU A 259 8.02 2.58 5.84
C LEU A 259 9.39 3.25 5.74
N ASP A 260 10.43 2.55 5.27
CA ASP A 260 11.76 3.13 5.06
C ASP A 260 11.75 4.28 4.04
N LYS A 261 10.73 4.33 3.16
CA LYS A 261 10.47 5.47 2.25
C LYS A 261 10.02 6.75 2.98
N SER A 262 9.69 6.66 4.27
CA SER A 262 9.18 7.76 5.09
C SER A 262 9.71 7.66 6.53
N PRO A 263 11.02 7.92 6.73
CA PRO A 263 11.70 7.69 8.01
C PRO A 263 11.11 8.48 9.18
N ARG A 264 10.53 9.67 8.94
CA ARG A 264 9.85 10.44 10.00
C ARG A 264 8.56 9.78 10.46
N ALA A 265 7.77 9.26 9.52
CA ALA A 265 6.56 8.53 9.83
C ALA A 265 6.87 7.21 10.57
N ALA A 266 7.95 6.53 10.17
CA ALA A 266 8.47 5.37 10.91
C ALA A 266 8.89 5.76 12.33
N SER A 267 9.67 6.83 12.49
CA SER A 267 10.17 7.26 13.81
C SER A 267 9.07 7.71 14.78
N GLY A 268 7.88 8.09 14.30
CA GLY A 268 6.72 8.40 15.12
C GLY A 268 5.87 7.18 15.54
N LEU A 269 6.31 5.97 15.19
CA LEU A 269 5.57 4.72 15.38
C LEU A 269 6.31 3.82 16.38
N SER A 270 5.67 3.47 17.51
CA SER A 270 6.24 2.54 18.48
C SER A 270 6.05 1.07 18.09
N LEU A 271 4.95 0.73 17.41
CA LEU A 271 4.64 -0.64 16.98
C LEU A 271 3.98 -0.68 15.60
N TRP A 272 4.52 -1.56 14.75
CA TRP A 272 3.88 -2.01 13.52
C TRP A 272 3.56 -3.51 13.58
N LEU A 273 2.27 -3.83 13.59
CA LEU A 273 1.78 -5.20 13.72
C LEU A 273 1.41 -5.80 12.35
N LEU A 274 2.21 -6.75 11.89
CA LEU A 274 2.05 -7.49 10.63
C LEU A 274 1.45 -8.88 10.90
N SER A 275 0.35 -8.93 11.64
CA SER A 275 -0.42 -10.14 11.91
C SER A 275 -1.92 -9.87 11.79
N LYS A 276 -2.72 -10.94 11.82
CA LYS A 276 -4.20 -10.84 11.90
C LYS A 276 -4.68 -10.33 13.27
N ALA A 277 -3.81 -10.25 14.27
CA ALA A 277 -4.18 -9.82 15.60
C ALA A 277 -4.56 -8.32 15.62
N PRO A 278 -5.51 -7.91 16.46
CA PRO A 278 -5.90 -6.51 16.56
C PRO A 278 -4.84 -5.69 17.29
N VAL A 279 -4.58 -4.48 16.81
CA VAL A 279 -3.76 -3.47 17.51
C VAL A 279 -4.52 -2.82 18.68
N ARG A 280 -5.85 -2.90 18.68
CA ARG A 280 -6.73 -2.30 19.69
C ARG A 280 -6.47 -2.92 21.05
N GLY A 281 -6.40 -2.10 22.08
CA GLY A 281 -6.23 -2.53 23.48
C GLY A 281 -4.78 -2.50 23.96
N LEU A 282 -3.80 -2.49 23.05
CA LEU A 282 -2.40 -2.23 23.40
C LEU A 282 -2.22 -0.81 23.97
N GLY A 283 -1.17 -0.58 24.76
CA GLY A 283 -0.76 0.73 25.29
C GLY A 283 0.67 1.04 24.85
N SER A 284 0.95 2.29 24.52
CA SER A 284 2.27 2.78 24.09
C SER A 284 2.32 4.30 24.21
N ARG A 285 3.53 4.86 24.30
CA ARG A 285 3.74 6.31 24.23
C ARG A 285 3.38 6.91 22.87
N GLU A 286 3.83 6.30 21.76
CA GLU A 286 3.59 6.85 20.42
C GLU A 286 2.55 6.03 19.64
N ALA A 287 2.42 6.32 18.34
CA ALA A 287 1.42 5.71 17.49
C ALA A 287 1.65 4.21 17.32
N ARG A 288 0.58 3.50 16.99
CA ARG A 288 0.59 2.07 16.66
C ARG A 288 -0.25 1.86 15.41
N ALA A 289 0.16 0.89 14.61
CA ALA A 289 -0.53 0.54 13.39
C ALA A 289 -0.43 -0.95 13.12
N GLY A 290 -1.30 -1.46 12.25
CA GLY A 290 -1.25 -2.85 11.85
C GLY A 290 -1.91 -3.08 10.49
N ALA A 291 -1.42 -4.09 9.79
CA ALA A 291 -1.86 -4.44 8.44
C ALA A 291 -2.95 -5.55 8.42
N ARG A 292 -3.26 -6.16 9.58
CA ARG A 292 -4.26 -7.25 9.72
C ARG A 292 -4.07 -8.43 8.77
N VAL A 293 -2.84 -8.66 8.31
CA VAL A 293 -2.44 -9.77 7.43
C VAL A 293 -1.32 -10.55 8.07
N SER A 294 -1.18 -11.83 7.69
CA SER A 294 -0.09 -12.71 8.12
C SER A 294 0.86 -12.90 6.95
N LEU A 295 2.14 -12.56 7.12
CA LEU A 295 3.13 -12.63 6.04
C LEU A 295 3.75 -14.03 5.81
N GLY A 296 3.28 -15.04 6.53
CA GLY A 296 3.86 -16.39 6.57
C GLY A 296 3.52 -17.37 5.46
N SER A 297 2.99 -16.91 4.32
CA SER A 297 2.87 -17.73 3.11
C SER A 297 3.87 -17.28 2.04
N SER A 298 4.29 -18.22 1.18
CA SER A 298 4.81 -17.89 -0.16
C SER A 298 3.84 -16.94 -0.87
N ALA A 299 4.34 -16.09 -1.79
CA ALA A 299 3.57 -15.06 -2.48
C ALA A 299 2.12 -15.52 -2.74
N GLY A 300 1.17 -14.87 -2.05
CA GLY A 300 -0.22 -15.27 -2.03
C GLY A 300 -0.84 -15.19 -3.43
N ALA A 301 -1.99 -15.85 -3.61
CA ALA A 301 -2.81 -15.61 -4.80
C ALA A 301 -3.03 -14.09 -4.96
N PRO A 302 -2.99 -13.56 -6.21
CA PRO A 302 -3.16 -12.14 -6.46
C PRO A 302 -4.44 -11.62 -5.80
N SER A 303 -4.41 -10.36 -5.32
CA SER A 303 -5.57 -9.73 -4.65
C SER A 303 -6.86 -9.97 -5.45
N ALA A 304 -7.90 -10.50 -4.76
CA ALA A 304 -9.20 -10.77 -5.36
C ALA A 304 -9.99 -9.48 -5.67
N ALA A 305 -9.70 -8.38 -4.96
CA ALA A 305 -10.26 -7.07 -5.27
C ALA A 305 -9.35 -6.33 -6.26
N PRO A 306 -9.90 -5.75 -7.34
CA PRO A 306 -9.11 -5.00 -8.30
C PRO A 306 -8.60 -3.70 -7.66
N LEU A 307 -7.33 -3.70 -7.24
CA LEU A 307 -6.63 -2.50 -6.76
C LEU A 307 -6.63 -1.40 -7.84
N TRP A 308 -6.50 -1.83 -9.09
CA TRP A 308 -6.43 -0.98 -10.27
C TRP A 308 -7.80 -0.92 -10.96
N PRO A 309 -8.25 0.28 -11.37
CA PRO A 309 -9.33 0.40 -12.34
C PRO A 309 -8.99 -0.24 -13.69
N ASP A 310 -10.02 -0.58 -14.48
CA ASP A 310 -9.87 -1.24 -15.78
C ASP A 310 -9.16 -0.40 -16.86
N ASP A 311 -8.97 0.90 -16.60
CA ASP A 311 -8.31 1.85 -17.51
C ASP A 311 -6.80 1.57 -17.67
N VAL A 312 -6.19 0.76 -16.81
CA VAL A 312 -4.77 0.37 -16.91
C VAL A 312 -4.61 -1.13 -16.87
N GLU A 313 -3.51 -1.61 -17.42
CA GLU A 313 -3.11 -3.00 -17.21
C GLU A 313 -2.94 -3.24 -15.69
N PRO A 314 -3.65 -4.18 -15.07
CA PRO A 314 -3.59 -4.37 -13.62
C PRO A 314 -2.23 -4.93 -13.24
N SER A 315 -1.58 -4.34 -12.23
CA SER A 315 -0.51 -5.08 -11.55
C SER A 315 -1.16 -6.07 -10.60
N ARG A 316 -0.50 -7.20 -10.39
CA ARG A 316 -0.94 -8.23 -9.46
C ARG A 316 0.05 -8.29 -8.29
N PRO A 317 0.12 -7.25 -7.45
CA PRO A 317 0.99 -7.30 -6.30
C PRO A 317 0.50 -8.41 -5.37
N ASP A 318 1.44 -9.03 -4.68
CA ASP A 318 1.13 -9.95 -3.59
C ASP A 318 0.10 -9.32 -2.63
N ARG A 319 -0.97 -10.05 -2.33
CA ARG A 319 -2.12 -9.55 -1.58
C ARG A 319 -1.71 -9.02 -0.21
N GLU A 320 -0.90 -9.78 0.50
CA GLU A 320 -0.44 -9.42 1.84
C GLU A 320 0.45 -8.17 1.79
N LEU A 321 1.37 -8.05 0.82
CA LEU A 321 2.16 -6.82 0.62
C LEU A 321 1.28 -5.62 0.26
N ALA A 322 0.22 -5.81 -0.50
CA ALA A 322 -0.70 -4.72 -0.81
C ALA A 322 -1.38 -4.18 0.46
N GLU A 323 -1.76 -5.04 1.41
CA GLU A 323 -2.32 -4.64 2.71
C GLU A 323 -1.27 -3.99 3.63
N VAL A 324 -0.03 -4.50 3.59
CA VAL A 324 1.10 -3.86 4.30
C VAL A 324 1.36 -2.47 3.73
N ALA A 325 1.36 -2.30 2.40
CA ALA A 325 1.52 -1.01 1.74
C ALA A 325 0.39 -0.04 2.12
N TYR A 326 -0.84 -0.52 2.27
CA TYR A 326 -1.95 0.29 2.77
C TYR A 326 -1.75 0.72 4.22
N SER A 327 -1.31 -0.20 5.10
CA SER A 327 -0.98 0.13 6.50
C SER A 327 0.13 1.19 6.58
N ALA A 328 1.19 1.04 5.77
CA ALA A 328 2.25 2.02 5.64
C ALA A 328 1.74 3.37 5.13
N ALA A 329 0.92 3.38 4.08
CA ALA A 329 0.31 4.58 3.53
C ALA A 329 -0.55 5.32 4.57
N TRP A 330 -1.29 4.60 5.40
CA TRP A 330 -2.07 5.18 6.49
C TRP A 330 -1.20 5.85 7.56
N ILE A 331 -0.10 5.19 7.96
CA ILE A 331 0.88 5.74 8.92
C ILE A 331 1.48 7.03 8.36
N VAL A 332 1.95 6.99 7.11
CA VAL A 332 2.55 8.14 6.41
C VAL A 332 1.57 9.29 6.29
N THR A 333 0.33 9.02 5.88
CA THR A 333 -0.71 10.05 5.74
C THR A 333 -0.97 10.77 7.06
N ARG A 334 -1.11 10.04 8.17
CA ARG A 334 -1.34 10.64 9.49
C ARG A 334 -0.14 11.43 9.99
N ALA A 335 1.07 10.94 9.77
CA ALA A 335 2.29 11.66 10.12
C ALA A 335 2.40 12.97 9.32
N ALA A 336 2.20 12.90 8.00
CA ALA A 336 2.24 14.06 7.12
C ALA A 336 1.17 15.09 7.47
N PHE A 337 -0.07 14.69 7.77
CA PHE A 337 -1.14 15.62 8.18
C PHE A 337 -0.85 16.29 9.52
N LYS A 338 -0.19 15.59 10.45
CA LYS A 338 0.24 16.16 11.72
C LYS A 338 1.36 17.19 11.52
N GLU A 339 2.32 16.90 10.64
CA GLU A 339 3.44 17.81 10.33
C GLU A 339 3.01 19.00 9.46
N ARG A 340 2.07 18.77 8.55
CA ARG A 340 1.60 19.72 7.52
C ARG A 340 0.07 19.70 7.39
N PRO A 341 -0.65 20.41 8.27
CA PRO A 341 -2.12 20.43 8.28
C PRO A 341 -2.76 20.94 6.98
N GLU A 342 -2.04 21.73 6.19
CA GLU A 342 -2.46 22.17 4.86
C GLU A 342 -2.68 21.01 3.89
N LEU A 343 -1.89 19.92 3.98
CA LEU A 343 -2.08 18.73 3.15
C LEU A 343 -3.40 18.02 3.49
N ALA A 344 -3.84 18.07 4.75
CA ALA A 344 -5.13 17.51 5.15
C ALA A 344 -6.30 18.28 4.52
N LYS A 345 -6.20 19.61 4.45
CA LYS A 345 -7.19 20.47 3.77
C LYS A 345 -7.25 20.17 2.28
N THR A 346 -6.09 20.11 1.63
CA THR A 346 -5.98 19.75 0.20
C THR A 346 -6.57 18.36 -0.07
N ALA A 347 -6.27 17.37 0.78
CA ALA A 347 -6.83 16.03 0.67
C ALA A 347 -8.37 16.02 0.77
N ALA A 348 -8.95 16.79 1.69
CA ALA A 348 -10.40 16.90 1.83
C ALA A 348 -11.07 17.51 0.58
N LEU A 349 -10.45 18.53 -0.02
CA LEU A 349 -10.93 19.16 -1.25
C LEU A 349 -10.91 18.18 -2.43
N ILE A 350 -9.77 17.49 -2.63
CA ILE A 350 -9.63 16.50 -3.70
C ILE A 350 -10.61 15.33 -3.51
N ALA A 351 -10.73 14.80 -2.28
CA ALA A 351 -11.65 13.70 -1.96
C ALA A 351 -13.11 14.07 -2.23
N SER A 352 -13.51 15.32 -1.91
CA SER A 352 -14.85 15.83 -2.19
C SER A 352 -15.15 15.87 -3.69
N ARG A 353 -14.18 16.31 -4.52
CA ARG A 353 -14.31 16.31 -5.99
C ARG A 353 -14.36 14.90 -6.55
N ALA A 354 -13.45 14.03 -6.11
CA ALA A 354 -13.38 12.64 -6.55
C ALA A 354 -14.70 11.90 -6.24
N THR A 355 -15.28 12.14 -5.07
CA THR A 355 -16.58 11.56 -4.67
C THR A 355 -17.71 12.02 -5.61
N ARG A 356 -17.75 13.30 -6.01
CA ARG A 356 -18.73 13.79 -6.99
C ARG A 356 -18.55 13.18 -8.39
N ALA A 357 -17.31 12.85 -8.76
CA ALA A 357 -16.98 12.21 -10.03
C ALA A 357 -17.16 10.67 -10.02
N GLY A 358 -17.49 10.07 -8.87
CA GLY A 358 -17.64 8.63 -8.69
C GLY A 358 -16.32 7.85 -8.91
N ALA A 359 -16.41 6.58 -9.28
CA ALA A 359 -15.25 5.71 -9.53
C ALA A 359 -14.23 6.30 -10.54
N ALA A 360 -14.69 7.09 -11.52
CA ALA A 360 -13.81 7.75 -12.49
C ALA A 360 -12.94 8.86 -11.86
N GLY A 361 -13.38 9.45 -10.75
CA GLY A 361 -12.61 10.46 -9.99
C GLY A 361 -11.59 9.86 -9.01
N GLN A 362 -11.63 8.56 -8.76
CA GLN A 362 -10.80 7.90 -7.74
C GLN A 362 -9.58 7.24 -8.37
N LEU A 363 -8.39 7.44 -7.80
CA LEU A 363 -7.18 6.79 -8.32
C LEU A 363 -7.17 5.26 -8.07
N SER A 364 -7.65 4.80 -6.91
CA SER A 364 -7.73 3.35 -6.61
C SER A 364 -9.12 2.79 -6.87
N GLY A 365 -9.16 1.55 -7.37
CA GLY A 365 -10.41 0.87 -7.73
C GLY A 365 -11.14 0.25 -6.52
N ASP A 366 -10.47 0.15 -5.37
CA ASP A 366 -10.95 -0.53 -4.17
C ASP A 366 -11.39 0.42 -3.04
N LEU A 367 -11.36 1.74 -3.25
CA LEU A 367 -11.74 2.71 -2.22
C LEU A 367 -13.20 2.53 -1.78
N GLU A 368 -14.13 2.38 -2.74
CA GLU A 368 -15.57 2.22 -2.46
C GLU A 368 -15.89 0.92 -1.73
N SER A 369 -15.17 -0.16 -2.04
CA SER A 369 -15.32 -1.46 -1.33
C SER A 369 -14.62 -1.48 0.03
N SER A 370 -13.66 -0.56 0.26
CA SER A 370 -12.89 -0.44 1.50
C SER A 370 -13.51 0.50 2.54
N LEU A 371 -14.68 1.07 2.28
CA LEU A 371 -15.46 1.87 3.24
C LEU A 371 -15.92 1.08 4.49
N LEU A 372 -15.62 -0.23 4.56
CA LEU A 372 -15.73 -1.06 5.75
C LEU A 372 -14.49 -0.91 6.66
N ALA A 373 -14.52 0.14 7.47
CA ALA A 373 -13.69 0.41 8.67
C ALA A 373 -12.16 0.34 8.51
N PRO A 374 -11.45 1.49 8.53
CA PRO A 374 -9.99 1.51 8.66
C PRO A 374 -9.47 0.66 9.82
N PRO A 375 -8.18 0.24 9.77
CA PRO A 375 -7.55 -0.49 10.87
C PRO A 375 -7.62 0.29 12.19
N GLY A 376 -8.59 -0.04 13.04
CA GLY A 376 -8.76 0.55 14.38
C GLY A 376 -9.88 1.59 14.56
N SER A 377 -10.69 1.93 13.54
CA SER A 377 -11.84 2.83 13.71
C SER A 377 -13.12 2.10 14.09
N THR A 378 -13.97 2.71 14.92
CA THR A 378 -15.38 2.35 15.04
C THR A 378 -16.12 2.67 13.73
N PRO A 379 -17.11 1.87 13.31
CA PRO A 379 -17.92 2.20 12.15
C PRO A 379 -18.72 3.46 12.46
N ALA A 380 -18.39 4.58 11.81
CA ALA A 380 -19.15 5.82 11.88
C ALA A 380 -19.65 6.17 10.47
N ALA A 381 -20.98 6.13 10.34
CA ALA A 381 -21.88 6.78 9.38
C ALA A 381 -21.37 7.14 7.96
N ALA A 382 -21.90 6.43 6.96
CA ALA A 382 -22.56 6.86 5.71
C ALA A 382 -22.18 8.18 4.96
N HIS A 383 -21.06 8.86 5.21
CA HIS A 383 -20.69 10.12 4.53
C HIS A 383 -19.24 10.08 4.01
N GLY A 384 -19.04 9.52 2.81
CA GLY A 384 -17.78 9.59 2.06
C GLY A 384 -16.56 8.93 2.73
N ALA A 385 -15.50 8.70 1.97
CA ALA A 385 -14.21 8.35 2.55
C ALA A 385 -13.62 9.57 3.28
N SER A 386 -13.14 9.41 4.52
CA SER A 386 -12.35 10.45 5.19
C SER A 386 -11.16 10.88 4.33
N ALA A 387 -10.68 12.12 4.48
CA ALA A 387 -9.53 12.63 3.72
C ALA A 387 -8.27 11.77 3.92
N GLU A 388 -8.07 11.24 5.13
CA GLU A 388 -7.00 10.30 5.45
C GLU A 388 -7.14 8.99 4.66
N LEU A 389 -8.36 8.43 4.60
CA LEU A 389 -8.63 7.18 3.89
C LEU A 389 -8.38 7.35 2.39
N PHE A 390 -8.94 8.40 1.82
CA PHE A 390 -8.74 8.76 0.41
C PHE A 390 -7.26 8.87 0.06
N ALA A 391 -6.50 9.63 0.86
CA ALA A 391 -5.09 9.85 0.63
C ALA A 391 -4.25 8.57 0.82
N ALA A 392 -4.57 7.74 1.81
CA ALA A 392 -3.90 6.46 2.04
C ALA A 392 -4.11 5.47 0.89
N HIS A 393 -5.30 5.43 0.27
CA HIS A 393 -5.55 4.60 -0.91
C HIS A 393 -4.76 5.06 -2.14
N ALA A 394 -4.69 6.37 -2.40
CA ALA A 394 -3.85 6.90 -3.47
C ALA A 394 -2.36 6.59 -3.23
N LEU A 395 -1.90 6.80 -1.99
CA LEU A 395 -0.53 6.52 -1.59
C LEU A 395 -0.18 5.03 -1.62
N ARG A 396 -1.12 4.13 -1.30
CA ARG A 396 -0.96 2.68 -1.47
C ARG A 396 -0.54 2.34 -2.89
N LEU A 397 -1.22 2.91 -3.90
CA LEU A 397 -0.88 2.65 -5.31
C LEU A 397 0.49 3.20 -5.69
N VAL A 398 0.88 4.38 -5.19
CA VAL A 398 2.23 4.95 -5.39
C VAL A 398 3.31 4.09 -4.73
N LEU A 399 3.03 3.54 -3.54
CA LEU A 399 3.95 2.63 -2.85
C LEU A 399 4.10 1.28 -3.56
N LEU A 400 3.09 0.83 -4.32
CA LEU A 400 3.08 -0.44 -5.05
C LEU A 400 3.60 -0.33 -6.49
N ASP A 401 3.14 0.65 -7.26
CA ASP A 401 3.49 0.86 -8.67
C ASP A 401 3.22 2.32 -9.10
N ALA A 402 4.14 3.23 -8.74
CA ALA A 402 4.02 4.65 -9.08
C ALA A 402 3.94 4.93 -10.59
N PRO A 403 4.73 4.29 -11.47
CA PRO A 403 4.61 4.51 -12.92
C PRO A 403 3.22 4.19 -13.47
N ARG A 404 2.60 3.11 -12.99
CA ARG A 404 1.24 2.71 -13.40
C ARG A 404 0.17 3.65 -12.84
N ALA A 405 0.32 4.07 -11.59
CA ALA A 405 -0.57 5.06 -10.99
C ALA A 405 -0.48 6.42 -11.71
N LEU A 406 0.72 6.83 -12.16
CA LEU A 406 0.90 8.05 -12.95
C LEU A 406 0.27 7.92 -14.34
N ASP A 407 0.51 6.82 -15.05
CA ASP A 407 -0.08 6.56 -16.36
C ASP A 407 -1.63 6.59 -16.29
N LEU A 408 -2.22 5.96 -15.26
CA LEU A 408 -3.67 6.02 -14.97
C LEU A 408 -4.15 7.46 -14.74
N ALA A 409 -3.47 8.19 -13.87
CA ALA A 409 -3.81 9.56 -13.51
C ALA A 409 -3.78 10.49 -14.74
N LEU A 410 -2.73 10.39 -15.56
CA LEU A 410 -2.59 11.17 -16.79
C LEU A 410 -3.63 10.81 -17.83
N ALA A 411 -3.96 9.52 -18.01
CA ALA A 411 -5.00 9.10 -18.95
C ALA A 411 -6.36 9.71 -18.60
N ARG A 412 -6.69 9.77 -17.30
CA ARG A 412 -7.93 10.38 -16.83
C ARG A 412 -7.91 11.90 -16.93
N ALA A 413 -6.78 12.55 -16.66
CA ALA A 413 -6.62 13.99 -16.88
C ALA A 413 -6.81 14.36 -18.36
N ILE A 414 -6.24 13.59 -19.29
CA ILE A 414 -6.48 13.75 -20.75
C ILE A 414 -7.97 13.63 -21.09
N ALA A 415 -8.71 12.78 -20.37
CA ALA A 415 -10.16 12.62 -20.51
C ALA A 415 -10.99 13.68 -19.76
N GLY A 416 -10.36 14.74 -19.23
CA GLY A 416 -11.01 15.83 -18.50
C GLY A 416 -11.38 15.50 -17.05
N ARG A 417 -10.69 14.53 -16.44
CA ARG A 417 -10.86 14.11 -15.04
C ARG A 417 -9.54 14.29 -14.30
N ASP A 418 -9.38 15.43 -13.64
CA ASP A 418 -8.12 15.82 -13.00
C ASP A 418 -7.98 15.27 -11.57
N GLU A 419 -9.06 14.80 -10.95
CA GLU A 419 -9.07 14.32 -9.56
C GLU A 419 -8.07 13.17 -9.29
N PRO A 420 -7.91 12.17 -10.18
CA PRO A 420 -6.91 11.12 -10.01
C PRO A 420 -5.48 11.66 -10.05
N LEU A 421 -5.19 12.66 -10.89
CA LEU A 421 -3.88 13.31 -10.95
C LEU A 421 -3.61 14.15 -9.71
N ALA A 422 -4.60 14.90 -9.22
CA ALA A 422 -4.50 15.60 -7.94
C ALA A 422 -4.25 14.62 -6.77
N SER A 423 -4.90 13.45 -6.78
CA SER A 423 -4.70 12.39 -5.80
C SER A 423 -3.28 11.80 -5.84
N PHE A 424 -2.75 11.59 -7.05
CA PHE A 424 -1.38 11.13 -7.24
C PHE A 424 -0.38 12.17 -6.71
N VAL A 425 -0.55 13.45 -7.07
CA VAL A 425 0.31 14.55 -6.58
C VAL A 425 0.26 14.66 -5.06
N LEU A 426 -0.93 14.56 -4.46
CA LEU A 426 -1.10 14.51 -3.01
C LEU A 426 -0.30 13.34 -2.40
N ALA A 427 -0.44 12.12 -2.93
CA ALA A 427 0.28 10.95 -2.43
C ALA A 427 1.81 11.14 -2.44
N VAL A 428 2.38 11.68 -3.53
CA VAL A 428 3.81 11.99 -3.59
C VAL A 428 4.18 13.10 -2.61
N SER A 429 3.33 14.10 -2.43
CA SER A 429 3.53 15.19 -1.45
C SER A 429 3.57 14.69 -0.01
N LEU A 430 2.77 13.67 0.32
CA LEU A 430 2.80 13.03 1.64
C LEU A 430 4.13 12.32 1.89
N LEU A 431 4.61 11.56 0.90
CA LEU A 431 5.93 10.91 1.00
C LEU A 431 7.06 11.94 1.13
N ALA A 432 7.01 13.03 0.36
CA ALA A 432 7.99 14.12 0.43
C ALA A 432 7.98 14.82 1.80
N ALA A 433 6.80 14.98 2.42
CA ALA A 433 6.68 15.62 3.73
C ALA A 433 7.35 14.78 4.85
N THR A 434 7.20 13.45 4.79
CA THR A 434 7.73 12.52 5.81
C THR A 434 9.06 11.87 5.41
N GLY A 435 9.59 12.22 4.24
CA GLY A 435 10.83 11.73 3.66
C GLY A 435 12.10 12.26 4.36
N GLY A 436 13.24 11.67 4.02
CA GLY A 436 14.56 12.13 4.47
C GLY A 436 15.18 13.22 3.59
N SER A 437 14.87 13.21 2.30
CA SER A 437 15.32 14.19 1.29
C SER A 437 14.12 14.87 0.66
N ALA A 438 14.25 16.17 0.33
CA ALA A 438 13.23 16.91 -0.38
C ALA A 438 13.29 16.68 -1.91
N ASP A 439 14.46 16.30 -2.44
CA ASP A 439 14.72 16.21 -3.89
C ASP A 439 14.49 14.80 -4.45
N GLU A 440 14.46 13.79 -3.58
CA GLU A 440 14.26 12.39 -3.93
C GLU A 440 13.17 11.76 -3.08
N VAL A 441 12.19 11.13 -3.73
CA VAL A 441 11.08 10.44 -3.07
C VAL A 441 11.05 8.99 -3.51
N ALA A 442 11.20 8.07 -2.57
CA ALA A 442 11.22 6.65 -2.88
C ALA A 442 9.80 6.09 -3.05
N VAL A 443 9.57 5.34 -4.13
CA VAL A 443 8.28 4.77 -4.54
C VAL A 443 8.41 3.30 -4.96
N GLY A 444 7.31 2.66 -5.34
CA GLY A 444 7.31 1.26 -5.73
C GLY A 444 7.13 1.04 -7.22
N ARG A 445 7.57 -0.13 -7.67
CA ARG A 445 7.27 -0.70 -8.99
C ARG A 445 6.93 -2.18 -8.82
N THR A 446 5.75 -2.59 -9.27
CA THR A 446 5.36 -4.00 -9.22
C THR A 446 5.94 -4.72 -10.43
N ASP A 447 6.68 -5.80 -10.20
CA ASP A 447 7.23 -6.65 -11.26
C ASP A 447 6.20 -7.67 -11.76
N THR A 448 6.58 -8.47 -12.77
CA THR A 448 5.72 -9.49 -13.37
C THR A 448 5.40 -10.66 -12.43
N THR A 449 6.15 -10.82 -11.35
CA THR A 449 5.95 -11.85 -10.33
C THR A 449 5.05 -11.39 -9.18
N GLY A 450 4.66 -10.10 -9.17
CA GLY A 450 3.90 -9.48 -8.08
C GLY A 450 4.76 -8.98 -6.92
N GLY A 451 6.09 -9.10 -7.05
CA GLY A 451 7.04 -8.46 -6.15
C GLY A 451 7.04 -6.95 -6.35
N VAL A 452 7.39 -6.20 -5.28
CA VAL A 452 7.49 -4.74 -5.34
C VAL A 452 8.96 -4.35 -5.17
N SER A 453 9.56 -3.80 -6.22
CA SER A 453 10.90 -3.23 -6.19
C SER A 453 10.85 -1.75 -5.80
N ALA A 454 11.99 -1.25 -5.31
CA ALA A 454 12.15 0.17 -5.04
C ALA A 454 12.40 0.92 -6.35
N ASP A 455 11.80 2.09 -6.45
CA ASP A 455 11.96 3.05 -7.53
C ASP A 455 12.05 4.44 -6.91
N GLN A 456 12.44 5.46 -7.68
CA GLN A 456 12.64 6.80 -7.15
C GLN A 456 12.04 7.85 -8.08
N LEU A 457 11.39 8.84 -7.47
CA LEU A 457 11.17 10.13 -8.11
C LEU A 457 12.36 11.01 -7.78
N THR A 458 12.93 11.65 -8.79
CA THR A 458 14.05 12.59 -8.66
C THR A 458 13.62 14.00 -9.04
N GLY A 459 14.42 15.00 -8.67
CA GLY A 459 14.14 16.40 -9.01
C GLY A 459 12.81 16.90 -8.44
N VAL A 460 12.40 16.37 -7.29
CA VAL A 460 11.12 16.70 -6.65
C VAL A 460 11.15 18.14 -6.17
N LYS A 461 10.21 18.96 -6.66
CA LYS A 461 10.02 20.35 -6.24
C LYS A 461 8.68 20.50 -5.57
N LEU A 462 8.65 21.29 -4.49
CA LEU A 462 7.43 21.61 -3.76
C LEU A 462 7.02 23.06 -3.98
N THR A 463 5.72 23.30 -4.09
CA THR A 463 5.09 24.62 -4.12
C THR A 463 3.86 24.55 -3.22
N ASN A 464 3.79 25.40 -2.19
CA ASN A 464 2.71 25.37 -1.18
C ASN A 464 2.48 23.98 -0.57
N ALA A 465 3.58 23.31 -0.16
CA ALA A 465 3.62 21.94 0.37
C ALA A 465 3.21 20.81 -0.60
N ALA A 466 2.67 21.11 -1.77
CA ALA A 466 2.36 20.13 -2.81
C ALA A 466 3.52 19.98 -3.81
N VAL A 467 3.68 18.80 -4.38
CA VAL A 467 4.66 18.55 -5.43
C VAL A 467 4.25 19.26 -6.72
N SER A 468 5.18 20.03 -7.30
CA SER A 468 4.96 20.80 -8.53
C SER A 468 5.84 20.35 -9.70
N SER A 469 6.91 19.60 -9.44
CA SER A 469 7.72 18.96 -10.49
C SER A 469 8.42 17.73 -9.93
N PHE A 470 8.61 16.72 -10.77
CA PHE A 470 9.46 15.56 -10.47
C PHE A 470 9.80 14.83 -11.78
N GLU A 471 10.74 13.89 -11.72
CA GLU A 471 11.04 12.95 -12.80
C GLU A 471 10.71 11.51 -12.37
N LEU A 472 10.07 10.75 -13.26
CA LEU A 472 9.77 9.33 -13.06
C LEU A 472 9.85 8.61 -14.41
N ASP A 473 10.52 7.46 -14.46
CA ASP A 473 10.68 6.68 -15.70
C ASP A 473 11.36 7.50 -16.84
N GLY A 474 12.26 8.42 -16.49
CA GLY A 474 12.93 9.32 -17.43
C GLY A 474 12.02 10.41 -18.02
N LYS A 475 10.79 10.55 -17.51
CA LYS A 475 9.83 11.59 -17.90
C LYS A 475 9.79 12.66 -16.83
N LYS A 476 9.96 13.92 -17.23
CA LYS A 476 9.81 15.07 -16.35
C LYS A 476 8.35 15.51 -16.32
N LEU A 477 7.71 15.42 -15.17
CA LEU A 477 6.37 15.96 -14.93
C LEU A 477 6.48 17.36 -14.29
N GLU A 478 5.72 18.31 -14.82
CA GLU A 478 5.44 19.60 -14.20
C GLU A 478 3.93 19.72 -13.98
N VAL A 479 3.51 20.04 -12.77
CA VAL A 479 2.11 20.08 -12.37
C VAL A 479 1.83 21.27 -11.44
N SER A 480 0.69 21.91 -11.62
CA SER A 480 0.23 22.98 -10.73
C SER A 480 -1.09 22.56 -10.10
N LEU A 481 -1.11 22.49 -8.77
CA LEU A 481 -2.32 22.23 -7.99
C LEU A 481 -2.86 23.56 -7.46
N GLY A 482 -4.07 23.91 -7.89
CA GLY A 482 -4.80 25.10 -7.44
C GLY A 482 -5.21 25.00 -5.97
N SER A 483 -5.57 26.14 -5.38
CA SER A 483 -5.99 26.22 -3.97
C SER A 483 -7.29 25.45 -3.67
N ASP A 484 -8.06 25.11 -4.69
CA ASP A 484 -9.30 24.32 -4.63
C ASP A 484 -9.05 22.81 -4.86
N GLY A 485 -7.78 22.40 -4.99
CA GLY A 485 -7.39 21.03 -5.31
C GLY A 485 -7.56 20.63 -6.78
N GLN A 486 -7.80 21.58 -7.69
CA GLN A 486 -7.80 21.34 -9.14
C GLN A 486 -6.37 21.26 -9.70
N ILE A 487 -6.19 20.53 -10.79
CA ILE A 487 -4.98 20.66 -11.61
C ILE A 487 -5.17 21.85 -12.55
N ASP A 488 -4.40 22.91 -12.36
CA ASP A 488 -4.42 24.10 -13.23
C ASP A 488 -3.60 23.86 -14.51
N LYS A 489 -2.54 23.07 -14.40
CA LYS A 489 -1.59 22.79 -15.48
C LYS A 489 -0.90 21.45 -15.26
N VAL A 490 -0.74 20.70 -16.35
CA VAL A 490 0.11 19.50 -16.40
C VAL A 490 0.93 19.47 -17.69
N LEU A 491 2.23 19.23 -17.56
CA LEU A 491 3.15 18.99 -18.67
C LEU A 491 3.98 17.73 -18.41
N VAL A 492 4.22 16.96 -19.46
CA VAL A 492 5.15 15.83 -19.52
C VAL A 492 6.22 16.19 -20.55
N ASP A 493 7.48 16.25 -20.12
CA ASP A 493 8.63 16.64 -20.96
C ASP A 493 8.41 17.99 -21.67
N GLY A 494 7.76 18.93 -20.98
CA GLY A 494 7.47 20.27 -21.48
C GLY A 494 6.26 20.38 -22.43
N ALA A 495 5.54 19.28 -22.70
CA ALA A 495 4.36 19.27 -23.56
C ALA A 495 3.11 18.75 -22.82
N ALA A 496 1.92 19.04 -23.37
CA ALA A 496 0.68 18.46 -22.84
C ALA A 496 0.74 16.91 -22.92
N PRO A 497 0.20 16.20 -21.90
CA PRO A 497 0.24 14.74 -21.87
C PRO A 497 -0.53 14.13 -23.03
N ARG A 498 -0.04 12.99 -23.52
CA ARG A 498 -0.54 12.30 -24.72
C ARG A 498 -0.80 10.84 -24.40
N LEU A 499 -1.99 10.34 -24.74
CA LEU A 499 -2.43 8.97 -24.46
C LEU A 499 -1.53 7.95 -25.17
N SER A 500 -1.06 8.29 -26.38
CA SER A 500 -0.09 7.50 -27.17
C SER A 500 1.27 7.30 -26.47
N LYS A 501 1.58 8.08 -25.43
CA LYS A 501 2.84 8.04 -24.66
C LYS A 501 2.71 7.37 -23.29
N LEU A 502 1.54 6.80 -22.98
CA LEU A 502 1.25 6.13 -21.71
C LEU A 502 1.22 4.60 -21.91
N PRO A 503 2.35 3.89 -21.69
CA PRO A 503 2.50 2.49 -22.10
C PRO A 503 1.61 1.51 -21.32
N ARG A 504 1.16 1.86 -20.11
CA ARG A 504 0.39 0.97 -19.22
C ARG A 504 -1.13 1.17 -19.32
N VAL A 505 -1.58 2.15 -20.09
CA VAL A 505 -2.99 2.50 -20.23
C VAL A 505 -3.67 1.54 -21.20
N ARG A 506 -4.80 1.00 -20.79
CA ARG A 506 -5.69 0.25 -21.66
C ARG A 506 -6.53 1.25 -22.46
N LEU A 507 -6.43 1.16 -23.77
CA LEU A 507 -7.27 1.92 -24.67
C LEU A 507 -8.68 1.31 -24.65
N SER A 508 -9.52 1.83 -23.75
CA SER A 508 -10.88 1.36 -23.51
C SER A 508 -11.88 2.22 -24.29
N PRO A 509 -12.35 1.75 -25.47
CA PRO A 509 -13.33 2.48 -26.25
C PRO A 509 -14.66 2.62 -25.51
N LYS A 510 -15.33 3.77 -25.69
CA LYS A 510 -16.60 4.11 -25.02
C LYS A 510 -17.78 4.07 -25.98
N PRO A 511 -18.99 3.66 -25.52
CA PRO A 511 -20.20 3.76 -26.32
C PRO A 511 -20.44 5.18 -26.82
N GLY A 512 -21.03 5.30 -28.00
CA GLY A 512 -21.38 6.59 -28.59
C GLY A 512 -22.09 6.44 -29.93
N ASP A 513 -22.61 7.56 -30.42
CA ASP A 513 -23.20 7.64 -31.77
C ASP A 513 -22.25 8.33 -32.76
N ALA A 514 -21.25 9.06 -32.26
CA ALA A 514 -20.21 9.64 -33.09
C ALA A 514 -18.90 9.88 -32.34
N TRP A 515 -17.79 9.87 -33.07
CA TRP A 515 -16.44 10.13 -32.57
C TRP A 515 -15.68 11.04 -33.54
N LEU A 516 -14.80 11.88 -33.00
CA LEU A 516 -13.94 12.74 -33.78
C LEU A 516 -12.49 12.25 -33.66
N VAL A 517 -11.87 11.87 -34.78
CA VAL A 517 -10.48 11.40 -34.85
C VAL A 517 -9.70 12.34 -35.74
N GLY A 518 -8.86 13.19 -35.15
CA GLY A 518 -8.29 14.33 -35.85
C GLY A 518 -9.39 15.26 -36.37
N SER A 519 -9.45 15.51 -37.67
CA SER A 519 -10.53 16.27 -38.32
C SER A 519 -11.67 15.39 -38.84
N GLN A 520 -11.58 14.07 -38.67
CA GLN A 520 -12.49 13.12 -39.30
C GLN A 520 -13.59 12.68 -38.34
N ARG A 521 -14.85 12.87 -38.75
CA ARG A 521 -16.03 12.46 -38.00
C ARG A 521 -16.45 11.04 -38.38
N TRP A 522 -16.58 10.19 -37.37
CA TRP A 522 -17.06 8.83 -37.44
C TRP A 522 -18.44 8.75 -36.83
N ASP A 523 -19.44 8.30 -37.58
CA ASP A 523 -20.81 8.11 -37.12
C ASP A 523 -21.11 6.61 -36.97
N LYS A 524 -21.87 6.26 -35.95
CA LYS A 524 -22.40 4.91 -35.78
C LYS A 524 -23.25 4.50 -36.99
N LEU A 525 -22.96 3.33 -37.55
CA LEU A 525 -23.74 2.73 -38.64
C LEU A 525 -24.73 1.68 -38.14
N GLY A 526 -24.29 0.81 -37.24
CA GLY A 526 -25.09 -0.30 -36.74
C GLY A 526 -24.49 -0.93 -35.50
N GLY A 527 -25.34 -1.61 -34.72
CA GLY A 527 -24.94 -2.29 -33.48
C GLY A 527 -24.75 -1.36 -32.27
N ALA A 528 -23.82 -1.69 -31.39
CA ALA A 528 -23.45 -0.89 -30.21
C ALA A 528 -21.93 -0.60 -30.15
N PRO A 529 -21.35 -0.01 -31.22
CA PRO A 529 -19.92 0.24 -31.30
C PRO A 529 -19.44 1.13 -30.17
N ARG A 530 -18.21 0.87 -29.75
CA ARG A 530 -17.47 1.69 -28.82
C ARG A 530 -16.26 2.27 -29.53
N GLY A 531 -16.03 3.57 -29.40
CA GLY A 531 -14.91 4.26 -30.05
C GLY A 531 -14.02 5.02 -29.06
N LEU A 532 -12.74 5.16 -29.41
CA LEU A 532 -11.77 6.03 -28.73
C LEU A 532 -10.78 6.60 -29.74
N ALA A 533 -10.73 7.93 -29.84
CA ALA A 533 -9.72 8.64 -30.60
C ALA A 533 -8.44 8.79 -29.76
N VAL A 534 -7.28 8.51 -30.37
CA VAL A 534 -5.96 8.66 -29.76
C VAL A 534 -5.26 9.88 -30.39
N ASP A 535 -4.43 10.57 -29.62
CA ASP A 535 -3.73 11.80 -30.03
C ASP A 535 -2.74 11.62 -31.20
N ASP A 536 -2.31 10.39 -31.48
CA ASP A 536 -1.46 10.05 -32.64
C ASP A 536 -2.27 9.79 -33.92
N GLY A 537 -3.58 10.05 -33.89
CA GLY A 537 -4.49 9.86 -35.01
C GLY A 537 -5.03 8.43 -35.14
N ARG A 538 -4.71 7.52 -34.21
CA ARG A 538 -5.35 6.20 -34.16
C ARG A 538 -6.81 6.31 -33.75
N PHE A 539 -7.63 5.42 -34.30
CA PHE A 539 -8.98 5.16 -33.83
C PHE A 539 -9.08 3.73 -33.32
N VAL A 540 -9.48 3.58 -32.07
CA VAL A 540 -9.75 2.28 -31.44
C VAL A 540 -11.24 2.04 -31.48
N LEU A 541 -11.66 0.97 -32.15
CA LEU A 541 -13.05 0.54 -32.26
C LEU A 541 -13.21 -0.81 -31.59
N GLY A 542 -14.15 -0.92 -30.65
CA GLY A 542 -14.49 -2.18 -29.96
C GLY A 542 -15.97 -2.51 -30.12
N ALA A 543 -16.29 -3.79 -30.08
CA ALA A 543 -17.67 -4.26 -30.01
C ALA A 543 -18.19 -4.22 -28.56
N ALA A 544 -19.52 -4.22 -28.40
CA ALA A 544 -20.12 -4.55 -27.12
C ALA A 544 -19.88 -6.04 -26.76
N GLU A 545 -19.67 -6.35 -25.47
CA GLU A 545 -19.39 -7.74 -25.01
C GLU A 545 -20.48 -8.74 -25.39
N GLN A 546 -21.73 -8.29 -25.50
CA GLN A 546 -22.91 -9.12 -25.80
C GLN A 546 -23.46 -8.91 -27.22
N SER A 547 -22.68 -8.35 -28.15
CA SER A 547 -23.20 -8.18 -29.51
C SER A 547 -23.18 -9.52 -30.26
N ASP A 548 -24.37 -10.05 -30.59
CA ASP A 548 -24.55 -11.24 -31.44
C ASP A 548 -24.24 -10.97 -32.94
N GLY A 549 -23.56 -9.87 -33.27
CA GLY A 549 -23.41 -9.37 -34.64
C GLY A 549 -22.17 -8.53 -34.89
N PHE A 550 -22.28 -7.66 -35.89
CA PHE A 550 -21.23 -6.72 -36.29
C PHE A 550 -21.59 -5.30 -35.85
N ASP A 551 -20.67 -4.68 -35.12
CA ASP A 551 -20.72 -3.26 -34.80
C ASP A 551 -19.95 -2.48 -35.86
N ALA A 552 -20.48 -1.35 -36.30
CA ALA A 552 -19.88 -0.59 -37.39
C ALA A 552 -20.01 0.91 -37.23
N VAL A 553 -19.01 1.62 -37.75
CA VAL A 553 -18.93 3.07 -37.82
C VAL A 553 -18.49 3.49 -39.20
N VAL A 554 -18.99 4.63 -39.69
CA VAL A 554 -18.75 5.15 -41.03
C VAL A 554 -18.34 6.61 -41.01
N THR A 555 -17.77 7.07 -42.12
CA THR A 555 -17.21 8.41 -42.26
C THR A 555 -17.37 8.97 -43.67
N GLY A 556 -17.46 10.30 -43.75
CA GLY A 556 -17.60 11.07 -45.00
C GLY A 556 -18.88 10.75 -45.79
N GLU A 557 -18.90 11.05 -47.08
CA GLU A 557 -20.11 10.95 -47.92
C GLU A 557 -20.37 9.54 -48.48
N THR A 558 -21.59 9.35 -49.00
CA THR A 558 -22.06 8.14 -49.69
C THR A 558 -21.40 8.00 -51.05
N GLU A 559 -20.83 6.84 -51.34
CA GLU A 559 -20.11 6.56 -52.58
C GLU A 559 -20.63 5.28 -53.24
N LYS A 560 -20.66 5.28 -54.58
CA LYS A 560 -20.99 4.09 -55.37
C LYS A 560 -19.77 3.20 -55.57
N ASP A 561 -18.60 3.75 -55.87
CA ASP A 561 -17.40 2.96 -56.16
C ASP A 561 -16.22 3.35 -55.26
N PRO A 562 -16.33 3.13 -53.93
CA PRO A 562 -15.32 3.55 -52.97
C PRO A 562 -14.05 2.71 -53.06
N THR A 563 -12.91 3.36 -52.80
CA THR A 563 -11.65 2.72 -52.43
C THR A 563 -11.16 3.33 -51.13
N ILE A 564 -10.85 2.49 -50.14
CA ILE A 564 -10.32 2.93 -48.85
C ILE A 564 -9.10 2.11 -48.46
N HIS A 565 -8.27 2.70 -47.58
CA HIS A 565 -7.13 2.02 -46.99
C HIS A 565 -6.99 2.40 -45.52
N ALA A 566 -6.39 1.50 -44.74
CA ALA A 566 -5.90 1.79 -43.40
C ALA A 566 -4.89 0.73 -42.96
N ARG A 567 -4.15 1.02 -41.90
CA ARG A 567 -3.44 0.02 -41.12
C ARG A 567 -4.34 -0.46 -39.98
N VAL A 568 -4.59 -1.76 -39.90
CA VAL A 568 -5.53 -2.38 -38.96
C VAL A 568 -4.81 -3.40 -38.09
N LEU A 569 -4.74 -3.14 -36.79
CA LEU A 569 -4.29 -4.09 -35.79
C LEU A 569 -5.52 -4.69 -35.10
N VAL A 570 -5.64 -6.02 -35.14
CA VAL A 570 -6.79 -6.75 -34.58
C VAL A 570 -6.45 -7.26 -33.18
N LYS A 571 -7.38 -7.06 -32.25
CA LYS A 571 -7.38 -7.61 -30.88
C LYS A 571 -8.71 -8.36 -30.66
N GLY A 572 -8.68 -9.54 -30.06
CA GLY A 572 -9.89 -10.35 -29.86
C GLY A 572 -10.37 -11.04 -31.14
N ARG A 573 -11.68 -11.19 -31.34
CA ARG A 573 -12.21 -12.09 -32.39
C ARG A 573 -11.98 -11.62 -33.83
N GLY A 574 -12.10 -10.33 -34.12
CA GLY A 574 -11.90 -9.83 -35.47
C GLY A 574 -12.51 -8.45 -35.74
N GLY A 575 -12.17 -7.89 -36.89
CA GLY A 575 -12.71 -6.63 -37.42
C GLY A 575 -12.02 -6.24 -38.73
N GLY A 576 -12.32 -5.06 -39.27
CA GLY A 576 -11.68 -4.59 -40.49
C GLY A 576 -12.32 -3.37 -41.13
N LEU A 577 -12.18 -3.27 -42.45
CA LEU A 577 -12.71 -2.14 -43.24
C LEU A 577 -14.04 -2.51 -43.88
N LEU A 578 -14.94 -1.53 -43.99
CA LEU A 578 -16.22 -1.68 -44.70
C LEU A 578 -16.40 -0.60 -45.77
N VAL A 579 -17.07 -0.97 -46.85
CA VAL A 579 -17.49 -0.07 -47.93
C VAL A 579 -18.96 -0.30 -48.27
N ARG A 580 -19.59 0.74 -48.83
CA ARG A 580 -21.02 0.74 -49.17
C ARG A 580 -21.93 0.39 -47.97
N GLY A 581 -21.51 0.77 -46.76
CA GLY A 581 -22.28 0.53 -45.55
C GLY A 581 -23.56 1.37 -45.50
N GLN A 582 -24.66 0.72 -45.16
CA GLN A 582 -25.98 1.31 -44.90
C GLN A 582 -26.55 0.77 -43.58
N PRO A 583 -27.36 1.55 -42.85
CA PRO A 583 -28.05 1.06 -41.66
C PRO A 583 -28.92 -0.16 -41.99
N GLY A 584 -28.83 -1.21 -41.17
CA GLY A 584 -29.66 -2.42 -41.26
C GLY A 584 -30.60 -2.57 -40.07
N GLU A 585 -31.41 -3.63 -40.06
CA GLU A 585 -32.38 -3.93 -39.00
C GLU A 585 -31.71 -4.24 -37.65
N LYS A 586 -30.65 -5.06 -37.66
CA LYS A 586 -29.90 -5.48 -36.46
C LYS A 586 -28.43 -5.10 -36.48
N SER A 587 -27.90 -4.76 -37.66
CA SER A 587 -26.50 -4.39 -37.88
C SER A 587 -26.43 -3.43 -39.07
N TYR A 588 -25.57 -3.68 -40.05
CA TYR A 588 -25.47 -2.91 -41.28
C TYR A 588 -25.58 -3.81 -42.52
N ASP A 589 -26.06 -3.24 -43.62
CA ASP A 589 -25.93 -3.84 -44.96
C ASP A 589 -24.67 -3.28 -45.63
N GLY A 590 -23.80 -4.12 -46.14
CA GLY A 590 -22.56 -3.64 -46.78
C GLY A 590 -21.48 -4.70 -46.96
N ILE A 591 -20.38 -4.28 -47.57
CA ILE A 591 -19.26 -5.15 -47.94
C ILE A 591 -18.10 -4.87 -47.01
N ALA A 592 -17.45 -5.90 -46.49
CA ALA A 592 -16.31 -5.73 -45.61
C ALA A 592 -15.19 -6.72 -45.91
N VAL A 593 -13.97 -6.33 -45.54
CA VAL A 593 -12.87 -7.26 -45.36
C VAL A 593 -12.74 -7.53 -43.86
N LEU A 594 -12.98 -8.78 -43.47
CA LEU A 594 -12.86 -9.25 -42.09
C LEU A 594 -11.45 -9.82 -41.88
N LEU A 595 -10.77 -9.30 -40.87
CA LEU A 595 -9.54 -9.87 -40.33
C LEU A 595 -9.87 -10.60 -39.02
N SER A 596 -9.55 -11.89 -38.94
CA SER A 596 -9.70 -12.73 -37.73
C SER A 596 -8.34 -13.27 -37.30
N ILE A 597 -8.11 -13.47 -35.99
CA ILE A 597 -6.81 -13.92 -35.45
C ILE A 597 -6.81 -15.33 -34.82
N ASP A 598 -7.97 -15.99 -34.71
CA ASP A 598 -8.16 -17.30 -34.06
C ASP A 598 -8.91 -18.27 -34.99
N PRO A 599 -8.43 -19.50 -35.26
CA PRO A 599 -7.20 -20.15 -34.77
C PRO A 599 -5.91 -19.70 -35.48
N LYS A 600 -6.03 -18.99 -36.60
CA LYS A 600 -4.92 -18.35 -37.30
C LYS A 600 -5.36 -17.01 -37.90
N PRO A 601 -4.44 -16.06 -38.06
CA PRO A 601 -4.69 -14.86 -38.83
C PRO A 601 -5.23 -15.17 -40.24
N LYS A 602 -6.42 -14.68 -40.58
CA LYS A 602 -7.10 -14.86 -41.87
C LYS A 602 -7.77 -13.56 -42.29
N ALA A 603 -7.75 -13.27 -43.60
CA ALA A 603 -8.57 -12.24 -44.22
C ALA A 603 -9.68 -12.89 -45.06
N THR A 604 -10.90 -12.37 -44.98
CA THR A 604 -12.05 -12.83 -45.78
C THR A 604 -12.85 -11.64 -46.29
N LEU A 605 -13.31 -11.68 -47.54
CA LEU A 605 -14.33 -10.76 -48.05
C LEU A 605 -15.72 -11.26 -47.64
N ILE A 606 -16.50 -10.41 -46.99
CA ILE A 606 -17.84 -10.76 -46.52
C ILE A 606 -18.87 -9.72 -46.99
N LEU A 607 -20.11 -10.17 -47.13
CA LEU A 607 -21.31 -9.34 -47.29
C LEU A 607 -22.15 -9.47 -46.03
N VAL A 608 -22.48 -8.36 -45.38
CA VAL A 608 -23.38 -8.32 -44.23
C VAL A 608 -24.77 -7.86 -44.69
N ASP A 609 -25.83 -8.54 -44.26
CA ASP A 609 -27.19 -8.41 -44.83
C ASP A 609 -28.13 -7.46 -44.06
N GLY A 610 -27.60 -6.66 -43.13
CA GLY A 610 -28.40 -5.82 -42.23
C GLY A 610 -29.08 -6.57 -41.07
N LYS A 611 -29.18 -7.90 -41.11
CA LYS A 611 -29.77 -8.76 -40.07
C LYS A 611 -28.71 -9.44 -39.19
N ALA A 612 -27.50 -8.86 -39.18
CA ALA A 612 -26.31 -9.39 -38.51
C ALA A 612 -25.81 -10.74 -39.05
N LYS A 613 -26.20 -11.14 -40.27
CA LYS A 613 -25.63 -12.32 -40.93
C LYS A 613 -24.57 -11.88 -41.93
N ALA A 614 -23.47 -12.63 -41.97
CA ALA A 614 -22.41 -12.44 -42.94
C ALA A 614 -22.30 -13.65 -43.88
N THR A 615 -22.15 -13.39 -45.17
CA THR A 615 -21.88 -14.39 -46.19
C THR A 615 -20.48 -14.17 -46.74
N GLU A 616 -19.63 -15.21 -46.75
CA GLU A 616 -18.31 -15.13 -47.39
C GLU A 616 -18.50 -15.01 -48.92
N LEU A 617 -17.81 -14.04 -49.53
CA LEU A 617 -17.90 -13.75 -50.96
C LEU A 617 -16.88 -14.56 -51.80
N GLY A 618 -16.01 -15.32 -51.14
CA GLY A 618 -14.95 -16.10 -51.77
C GLY A 618 -14.00 -16.71 -50.73
N PRO A 619 -13.02 -17.53 -51.16
CA PRO A 619 -12.07 -18.15 -50.24
C PRO A 619 -11.22 -17.07 -49.56
N GLY A 620 -11.11 -17.15 -48.23
CA GLY A 620 -10.22 -16.29 -47.47
C GLY A 620 -8.75 -16.67 -47.63
N VAL A 621 -7.86 -15.78 -47.18
CA VAL A 621 -6.40 -15.94 -47.29
C VAL A 621 -5.78 -15.94 -45.89
N GLU A 622 -4.95 -16.94 -45.59
CA GLU A 622 -4.16 -16.96 -44.35
C GLU A 622 -3.15 -15.79 -44.34
N LEU A 623 -3.00 -15.13 -43.20
CA LEU A 623 -2.10 -14.00 -42.99
C LEU A 623 -0.90 -14.41 -42.13
N GLY A 624 0.20 -13.66 -42.23
CA GLY A 624 1.31 -13.78 -41.28
C GLY A 624 0.99 -13.09 -39.95
N VAL A 625 1.92 -13.13 -39.00
CA VAL A 625 1.82 -12.34 -37.75
C VAL A 625 1.87 -10.85 -38.10
N ALA A 626 0.93 -10.07 -37.58
CA ALA A 626 0.90 -8.63 -37.79
C ALA A 626 2.15 -7.95 -37.20
N GLY A 627 2.70 -6.96 -37.90
CA GLY A 627 3.69 -6.06 -37.30
C GLY A 627 3.07 -5.14 -36.23
N PRO A 628 3.88 -4.34 -35.52
CA PRO A 628 3.41 -3.45 -34.46
C PRO A 628 2.32 -2.45 -34.89
N GLY A 629 2.31 -2.09 -36.19
CA GLY A 629 1.31 -1.19 -36.78
C GLY A 629 0.09 -1.90 -37.39
N GLY A 630 -0.04 -3.22 -37.27
CA GLY A 630 -1.11 -3.99 -37.91
C GLY A 630 -0.88 -4.26 -39.41
N TYR A 631 -1.90 -4.83 -40.05
CA TYR A 631 -1.91 -5.14 -41.49
C TYR A 631 -2.26 -3.89 -42.30
N LEU A 632 -1.57 -3.64 -43.42
CA LEU A 632 -2.02 -2.66 -44.40
C LEU A 632 -3.16 -3.26 -45.22
N VAL A 633 -4.35 -2.70 -45.07
CA VAL A 633 -5.58 -3.13 -45.73
C VAL A 633 -6.00 -2.09 -46.75
N VAL A 634 -6.30 -2.53 -47.97
CA VAL A 634 -6.95 -1.74 -49.01
C VAL A 634 -8.21 -2.47 -49.43
N LEU A 635 -9.36 -1.80 -49.44
CA LEU A 635 -10.66 -2.35 -49.85
C LEU A 635 -11.27 -1.47 -50.93
N SER A 636 -11.67 -2.07 -52.05
CA SER A 636 -12.24 -1.40 -53.21
C SER A 636 -13.50 -2.11 -53.68
N ALA A 637 -14.55 -1.35 -54.01
CA ALA A 637 -15.74 -1.84 -54.67
C ALA A 637 -15.98 -1.02 -55.94
N LYS A 638 -16.09 -1.69 -57.10
CA LYS A 638 -16.35 -1.05 -58.40
C LYS A 638 -17.42 -1.82 -59.15
N GLY A 639 -18.60 -1.23 -59.31
CA GLY A 639 -19.77 -1.93 -59.86
C GLY A 639 -20.13 -3.14 -58.99
N GLN A 640 -20.08 -4.35 -59.57
CA GLN A 640 -20.28 -5.62 -58.84
C GLN A 640 -18.97 -6.28 -58.40
N SER A 641 -17.82 -5.73 -58.78
CA SER A 641 -16.51 -6.29 -58.43
C SER A 641 -16.03 -5.72 -57.11
N VAL A 642 -15.58 -6.60 -56.21
CA VAL A 642 -14.99 -6.25 -54.92
C VAL A 642 -13.60 -6.82 -54.87
N SER A 643 -12.63 -6.03 -54.42
CA SER A 643 -11.28 -6.51 -54.17
C SER A 643 -10.74 -5.95 -52.86
N ALA A 644 -9.92 -6.75 -52.20
CA ALA A 644 -9.14 -6.33 -51.05
C ALA A 644 -7.68 -6.74 -51.20
N THR A 645 -6.78 -5.98 -50.59
CA THR A 645 -5.36 -6.35 -50.43
C THR A 645 -4.99 -6.22 -48.96
N VAL A 646 -4.41 -7.27 -48.39
CA VAL A 646 -3.94 -7.31 -47.00
C VAL A 646 -2.47 -7.70 -47.01
N ASP A 647 -1.59 -6.73 -46.71
CA ASP A 647 -0.12 -6.89 -46.81
C ASP A 647 0.33 -7.54 -48.14
N GLY A 648 -0.25 -7.09 -49.25
CA GLY A 648 0.05 -7.59 -50.59
C GLY A 648 -0.70 -8.85 -51.01
N LYS A 649 -1.39 -9.54 -50.09
CA LYS A 649 -2.24 -10.70 -50.43
C LYS A 649 -3.59 -10.23 -50.95
N LYS A 650 -3.98 -10.68 -52.14
CA LYS A 650 -5.18 -10.23 -52.85
C LYS A 650 -6.38 -11.12 -52.55
N LEU A 651 -7.55 -10.50 -52.36
CA LEU A 651 -8.87 -11.15 -52.37
C LEU A 651 -9.72 -10.49 -53.44
N GLU A 652 -10.50 -11.27 -54.18
CA GLU A 652 -11.42 -10.77 -55.20
C GLU A 652 -12.74 -11.55 -55.14
N ALA A 653 -13.83 -10.85 -55.38
CA ALA A 653 -15.16 -11.43 -55.47
C ALA A 653 -16.05 -10.64 -56.42
N LYS A 654 -17.10 -11.30 -56.92
CA LYS A 654 -18.18 -10.67 -57.68
C LYS A 654 -19.48 -10.83 -56.91
N LEU A 655 -20.20 -9.73 -56.73
CA LEU A 655 -21.47 -9.73 -56.00
C LEU A 655 -22.58 -10.33 -56.87
N GLU A 656 -23.27 -11.34 -56.35
CA GLU A 656 -24.45 -11.94 -57.00
C GLU A 656 -25.65 -10.98 -56.98
N ARG A 657 -25.74 -10.16 -55.93
CA ARG A 657 -26.76 -9.11 -55.76
C ARG A 657 -26.07 -7.74 -55.69
N GLY A 658 -26.67 -6.74 -56.33
CA GLY A 658 -26.20 -5.35 -56.21
C GLY A 658 -26.36 -4.83 -54.78
N VAL A 659 -25.25 -4.43 -54.16
CA VAL A 659 -25.25 -3.59 -52.95
C VAL A 659 -25.25 -2.13 -53.40
N GLY A 660 -26.19 -1.35 -52.87
CA GLY A 660 -26.36 0.07 -53.22
C GLY A 660 -25.15 0.93 -52.84
N SER A 661 -25.17 2.22 -53.22
CA SER A 661 -24.16 3.18 -52.76
C SER A 661 -24.27 3.36 -51.24
N GLY A 662 -23.14 3.49 -50.54
CA GLY A 662 -23.15 3.67 -49.09
C GLY A 662 -21.88 4.35 -48.60
N ARG A 663 -21.74 4.49 -47.28
CA ARG A 663 -20.56 5.13 -46.68
C ARG A 663 -19.45 4.10 -46.45
N SER A 664 -18.23 4.61 -46.33
CA SER A 664 -17.05 3.80 -46.00
C SER A 664 -16.75 3.89 -44.52
N GLY A 665 -16.16 2.85 -43.94
CA GLY A 665 -16.04 2.76 -42.49
C GLY A 665 -15.20 1.62 -41.95
N LEU A 666 -15.43 1.33 -40.67
CA LEU A 666 -14.78 0.29 -39.89
C LEU A 666 -15.83 -0.61 -39.26
N MET A 667 -15.52 -1.89 -39.17
CA MET A 667 -16.39 -2.88 -38.55
C MET A 667 -15.61 -3.72 -37.55
N VAL A 668 -16.32 -4.24 -36.55
CA VAL A 668 -15.77 -5.11 -35.52
C VAL A 668 -16.80 -6.19 -35.18
N VAL A 669 -16.32 -7.42 -34.98
CA VAL A 669 -17.15 -8.57 -34.61
C VAL A 669 -17.37 -8.56 -33.10
N GLY A 670 -18.46 -9.13 -32.58
CA GLY A 670 -18.68 -9.27 -31.14
C GLY A 670 -17.48 -9.80 -30.37
N ALA A 671 -17.20 -9.17 -29.22
CA ALA A 671 -15.97 -9.35 -28.42
C ALA A 671 -14.64 -9.11 -29.19
N GLY A 672 -14.69 -8.40 -30.31
CA GLY A 672 -13.54 -7.93 -31.08
C GLY A 672 -13.18 -6.48 -30.75
N GLN A 673 -11.94 -6.12 -31.07
CA GLN A 673 -11.43 -4.75 -31.04
C GLN A 673 -10.41 -4.57 -32.16
N ILE A 674 -10.40 -3.39 -32.80
CA ILE A 674 -9.38 -3.02 -33.78
C ILE A 674 -8.78 -1.67 -33.43
N GLU A 675 -7.49 -1.51 -33.71
CA GLU A 675 -6.82 -0.21 -33.75
C GLU A 675 -6.51 0.14 -35.20
N VAL A 676 -6.96 1.32 -35.62
CA VAL A 676 -6.86 1.76 -37.01
C VAL A 676 -6.03 3.03 -37.08
N SER A 677 -5.02 3.03 -37.95
CA SER A 677 -4.21 4.22 -38.26
C SER A 677 -4.17 4.47 -39.77
N GLY A 678 -3.94 5.74 -40.14
CA GLY A 678 -3.78 6.13 -41.54
C GLY A 678 -4.99 5.80 -42.41
N PHE A 679 -6.20 5.91 -41.86
CA PHE A 679 -7.42 5.72 -42.65
C PHE A 679 -7.50 6.79 -43.75
N GLY A 680 -7.73 6.37 -44.98
CA GLY A 680 -7.80 7.28 -46.12
C GLY A 680 -8.69 6.74 -47.24
N ARG A 681 -9.18 7.67 -48.07
CA ARG A 681 -9.89 7.38 -49.31
C ARG A 681 -8.91 7.36 -50.49
N GLY A 682 -9.17 6.52 -51.47
CA GLY A 682 -8.29 6.24 -52.60
C GLY A 682 -7.18 5.24 -52.29
N ALA A 683 -6.28 5.04 -53.25
CA ALA A 683 -5.10 4.19 -53.05
C ALA A 683 -4.17 4.82 -52.00
N PRO A 684 -3.49 4.01 -51.16
CA PRO A 684 -2.48 4.53 -50.25
C PRO A 684 -1.43 5.29 -51.06
N LYS A 685 -1.14 6.53 -50.68
CA LYS A 685 -0.04 7.29 -51.29
C LYS A 685 1.22 6.47 -51.07
N ALA A 686 1.89 6.07 -52.16
CA ALA A 686 3.15 5.35 -52.07
C ALA A 686 4.07 6.13 -51.14
N GLU A 687 4.37 5.55 -49.98
CA GLU A 687 5.27 6.13 -49.01
C GLU A 687 6.59 6.27 -49.74
N LYS A 688 6.96 7.49 -50.14
CA LYS A 688 8.25 7.76 -50.79
C LYS A 688 9.27 7.27 -49.77
N LYS A 689 9.83 6.07 -49.98
CA LYS A 689 10.93 5.54 -49.19
C LYS A 689 11.95 6.66 -49.12
N LYS A 690 12.01 7.32 -47.97
CA LYS A 690 12.98 8.37 -47.71
C LYS A 690 14.30 7.61 -47.82
N ALA A 691 15.02 7.83 -48.91
CA ALA A 691 16.27 7.14 -49.19
C ALA A 691 17.09 7.21 -47.90
N GLU A 692 17.35 6.05 -47.33
CA GLU A 692 18.21 5.91 -46.16
C GLU A 692 19.48 6.69 -46.50
N PRO A 693 19.86 7.72 -45.71
CA PRO A 693 21.02 8.54 -46.06
C PRO A 693 22.21 7.61 -46.18
N GLU A 694 22.73 7.53 -47.39
CA GLU A 694 23.86 6.70 -47.77
C GLU A 694 24.95 6.90 -46.71
N LYS A 695 25.24 5.84 -45.93
CA LYS A 695 26.29 5.87 -44.91
C LYS A 695 27.57 6.35 -45.58
N LYS A 696 27.95 7.61 -45.38
CA LYS A 696 29.25 8.13 -45.78
C LYS A 696 30.29 7.18 -45.19
N LYS A 697 31.05 6.52 -46.08
CA LYS A 697 32.23 5.73 -45.70
C LYS A 697 33.08 6.58 -44.75
N PRO A 698 33.54 6.04 -43.60
CA PRO A 698 34.49 6.74 -42.76
C PRO A 698 35.71 7.11 -43.61
N ALA A 699 36.08 8.39 -43.57
CA ALA A 699 37.26 8.89 -44.24
C ALA A 699 38.48 8.13 -43.70
N VAL A 700 39.22 7.48 -44.61
CA VAL A 700 40.52 6.89 -44.31
C VAL A 700 41.44 8.01 -43.89
N GLU A 701 41.82 8.01 -42.62
CA GLU A 701 42.76 8.94 -42.02
C GLU A 701 44.13 8.73 -42.68
N LYS A 702 44.62 9.75 -43.39
CA LYS A 702 45.96 9.73 -44.00
C LYS A 702 47.01 9.68 -42.87
N PRO A 703 48.05 8.83 -42.99
CA PRO A 703 49.11 8.80 -42.00
C PRO A 703 49.89 10.13 -41.98
N PRO A 704 50.33 10.60 -40.79
CA PRO A 704 51.00 11.87 -40.65
C PRO A 704 52.36 11.87 -41.36
N THR A 705 52.57 12.90 -42.18
CA THR A 705 53.83 13.14 -42.88
C THR A 705 54.92 13.53 -41.87
N PRO A 706 56.13 12.97 -41.95
CA PRO A 706 57.19 13.24 -40.99
C PRO A 706 57.70 14.68 -41.12
N LYS A 707 57.62 15.45 -40.03
CA LYS A 707 58.22 16.78 -39.93
C LYS A 707 59.75 16.64 -39.94
N LYS A 708 60.40 17.15 -40.98
CA LYS A 708 61.82 17.52 -40.92
C LYS A 708 61.98 18.69 -39.94
N LYS A 709 62.78 18.49 -38.89
CA LYS A 709 63.34 19.57 -38.07
C LYS A 709 64.64 20.09 -38.73
N PRO A 710 64.99 21.38 -38.57
CA PRO A 710 66.37 21.82 -38.64
C PRO A 710 67.21 21.24 -37.50
#